data_AF-A0A534AKJ2-F1
#
_entry.id   AF-A0A534AKJ2-F1
#
_cell.length_a   1.000
_cell.length_b   1.000
_cell.length_c   1.000
_cell.angle_alpha   90.00
_cell.angle_beta   90.00
_cell.angle_gamma   90.00
#
_symmetry.space_group_name_H-M   'P 1'
#
loop_
_entity.id
_entity.type
_entity.pdbx_description
1 polymer ?
#
loop_
_entity_poly.entity_id
_entity_poly.type
_entity_poly.pdbx_seq_one_letter_code
_entity_poly.pdbx_strand_id
1 'polypeptide(L)'
;MSTALDLIAIGRVSVDLYGQQIGSRLEDVSTFAKALGGCPANVAIGVARLGLKPALISRVGDEPMGRFVREQLAREGVETRGVQVDPQRLTSLVLLGVRDEQTFPLIFYRENCADSALCEDDIDEGFVASSRSILITGTHFSLPNAASAQRKAIDAAKAHGVRVILDIDYRPNLWGIGGHGAGESRYARSARVTDVLSSVLPDCDLIVGTEEELHVAAGIEETLGAICRIRALSSAVIVCKRGPRGCIVFPDRIPDALEDGLVAAGLDVEVYNVLGAGDAFLAGFLSGYLRDEPHEVSARLANACGALAVSRLLCSPEFPTRAELDHYLAYGSSHRALREDSRLNHLHWATTRRDIPKTLQVLATDGRSELRQLALRRSVPVERLARLEALAVDAVARVAAGRGGFGVLLDGTHGAAALRDAERAKLWLAQPVERPASRPLEFEAASLAAHLERWPAALTVKCLCLYHPDDPPELRGAQERNLLRLAAACRALQRELLLEIAAGGHGELEESTTARVLSRLYELGIRPDWWGLEPQPGASAWERCAAVIAANDEYCRGVLVCGLDEPPERIARALALAAAVPLVRGLVAGGSILTGGAQAWLAGEKSDETATVEIAARLTAHRLTVAQALVRAMAAQWAEVEGERRRLFAGVWAIFGHGNVAALGEALYAARDVLPTLRAHNEQAMGHAAVAFAKASNRRRMMACTTSIGPGATNLATAAAVAHVNRLPVLLLPGDVFATRAPDPVLQQVEDFGDGLVTANDCLRPLSRYFDRITRPEQLVVAFNRAMQTLTDPATCGPVTLALCQDVQAEGYAWPQSLFEERVWTPRRPPPAREELARAA
;
A
#
# COMPACT_ATOMS: atom_id res chain seq x y z
N MET A 1 17.57 -16.20 -10.42
CA MET A 1 17.14 -16.54 -11.79
C MET A 1 15.90 -15.70 -12.09
N SER A 2 15.99 -14.75 -13.01
CA SER A 2 14.83 -13.95 -13.43
C SER A 2 13.80 -14.91 -14.03
N THR A 3 12.59 -14.98 -13.49
CA THR A 3 11.54 -15.83 -14.05
C THR A 3 11.18 -15.31 -15.44
N ALA A 4 11.25 -16.17 -16.46
CA ALA A 4 10.87 -15.83 -17.84
C ALA A 4 9.43 -15.28 -17.91
N LEU A 5 9.18 -14.39 -18.87
CA LEU A 5 7.82 -13.91 -19.18
C LEU A 5 7.02 -15.03 -19.85
N ASP A 6 5.72 -15.10 -19.63
CA ASP A 6 4.87 -16.08 -20.30
C ASP A 6 4.47 -15.59 -21.70
N LEU A 7 4.22 -14.29 -21.85
CA LEU A 7 3.71 -13.67 -23.08
C LEU A 7 4.30 -12.27 -23.29
N ILE A 8 4.72 -11.95 -24.52
CA ILE A 8 4.92 -10.56 -24.94
C ILE A 8 3.89 -10.25 -26.02
N ALA A 9 2.92 -9.39 -25.71
CA ALA A 9 1.96 -8.90 -26.68
C ALA A 9 2.55 -7.70 -27.43
N ILE A 10 2.33 -7.63 -28.74
CA ILE A 10 2.91 -6.60 -29.61
C ILE A 10 1.78 -5.85 -30.30
N GLY A 11 1.81 -4.52 -30.21
CA GLY A 11 0.96 -3.66 -31.01
C GLY A 11 0.14 -2.66 -30.19
N ARG A 12 -1.18 -2.71 -30.36
CA ARG A 12 -2.10 -1.61 -30.07
C ARG A 12 -2.25 -1.37 -28.59
N VAL A 13 -2.25 -0.10 -28.23
CA VAL A 13 -2.74 0.37 -26.95
C VAL A 13 -3.42 1.73 -27.13
N SER A 14 -4.61 1.86 -26.54
CA SER A 14 -5.44 3.06 -26.63
C SER A 14 -6.06 3.40 -25.29
N VAL A 15 -6.66 4.58 -25.21
CA VAL A 15 -7.66 4.90 -24.19
C VAL A 15 -9.04 4.84 -24.83
N ASP A 16 -9.88 3.96 -24.29
CA ASP A 16 -11.23 3.74 -24.76
C ASP A 16 -12.20 4.49 -23.83
N LEU A 17 -13.16 5.18 -24.44
CA LEU A 17 -14.20 5.95 -23.76
C LEU A 17 -15.55 5.31 -24.08
N TYR A 18 -16.06 4.55 -23.10
CA TYR A 18 -17.30 3.78 -23.18
C TYR A 18 -18.50 4.64 -22.78
N GLY A 19 -19.45 4.87 -23.69
CA GLY A 19 -20.68 5.58 -23.39
C GLY A 19 -21.49 4.87 -22.31
N GLN A 20 -21.88 5.60 -21.26
CA GLN A 20 -22.57 5.01 -20.11
C GLN A 20 -24.09 4.92 -20.29
N GLN A 21 -24.68 5.70 -21.20
CA GLN A 21 -26.11 5.65 -21.52
C GLN A 21 -26.39 4.55 -22.58
N ILE A 22 -26.61 3.32 -22.12
CA ILE A 22 -26.93 2.16 -22.99
C ILE A 22 -28.25 2.36 -23.72
N GLY A 23 -28.32 1.90 -24.97
CA GLY A 23 -29.49 2.09 -25.84
C GLY A 23 -29.46 3.40 -26.63
N SER A 24 -28.50 4.29 -26.32
CA SER A 24 -28.39 5.60 -26.92
C SER A 24 -27.60 5.57 -28.23
N ARG A 25 -27.91 6.52 -29.13
CA ARG A 25 -26.99 6.81 -30.24
C ARG A 25 -25.72 7.44 -29.66
N LEU A 26 -24.57 7.22 -30.31
CA LEU A 26 -23.29 7.72 -29.83
C LEU A 26 -23.27 9.26 -29.76
N GLU A 27 -24.01 9.93 -30.65
CA GLU A 27 -24.18 11.38 -30.72
C GLU A 27 -24.92 11.97 -29.49
N ASP A 28 -25.73 11.16 -28.81
CA ASP A 28 -26.54 11.57 -27.66
C ASP A 28 -25.89 11.16 -26.31
N VAL A 29 -24.78 10.40 -26.35
CA VAL A 29 -24.03 10.01 -25.15
C VAL A 29 -23.41 11.25 -24.51
N SER A 30 -23.64 11.42 -23.20
CA SER A 30 -23.18 12.60 -22.46
C SER A 30 -22.09 12.30 -21.43
N THR A 31 -21.93 11.02 -21.05
CA THR A 31 -20.87 10.60 -20.12
C THR A 31 -20.17 9.34 -20.62
N PHE A 32 -18.85 9.31 -20.40
CA PHE A 32 -17.99 8.22 -20.83
C PHE A 32 -17.18 7.66 -19.68
N ALA A 33 -17.14 6.34 -19.57
CA ALA A 33 -16.23 5.62 -18.68
C ALA A 33 -14.88 5.41 -19.40
N LYS A 34 -13.79 5.81 -18.77
CA LYS A 34 -12.44 5.71 -19.30
C LYS A 34 -11.80 4.36 -18.96
N ALA A 35 -11.35 3.64 -19.97
CA ALA A 35 -10.65 2.37 -19.84
C ALA A 35 -9.39 2.32 -20.72
N LEU A 36 -8.52 1.35 -20.45
CA LEU A 36 -7.45 0.99 -21.37
C LEU A 36 -8.02 0.08 -22.47
N GLY A 37 -7.57 0.27 -23.70
CA GLY A 37 -8.00 -0.51 -24.86
C GLY A 37 -6.85 -0.94 -25.78
N GLY A 38 -7.22 -1.56 -26.90
CA GLY A 38 -6.30 -2.18 -27.85
C GLY A 38 -6.14 -3.68 -27.59
N CYS A 39 -6.38 -4.50 -28.62
CA CYS A 39 -6.41 -5.96 -28.51
C CYS A 39 -5.18 -6.56 -27.78
N PRO A 40 -3.92 -6.26 -28.19
CA PRO A 40 -2.74 -6.78 -27.50
C PRO A 40 -2.69 -6.39 -26.01
N ALA A 41 -3.03 -5.14 -25.68
CA ALA A 41 -3.02 -4.65 -24.32
C ALA A 41 -4.15 -5.29 -23.47
N ASN A 42 -5.33 -5.50 -24.06
CA ASN A 42 -6.43 -6.19 -23.40
C ASN A 42 -6.08 -7.64 -23.06
N VAL A 43 -5.49 -8.37 -24.02
CA VAL A 43 -5.06 -9.76 -23.80
C VAL A 43 -3.97 -9.83 -22.75
N ALA A 44 -3.00 -8.91 -22.77
CA ALA A 44 -1.95 -8.82 -21.75
C ALA A 44 -2.56 -8.62 -20.35
N ILE A 45 -3.49 -7.69 -20.16
CA ILE A 45 -4.18 -7.52 -18.87
C ILE A 45 -4.95 -8.78 -18.48
N GLY A 46 -5.68 -9.39 -19.42
CA GLY A 46 -6.45 -10.61 -19.17
C GLY A 46 -5.58 -11.76 -18.66
N VAL A 47 -4.44 -12.04 -19.32
CA VAL A 47 -3.55 -13.12 -18.87
C VAL A 47 -2.85 -12.80 -17.55
N ALA A 48 -2.54 -11.51 -17.27
CA ALA A 48 -2.00 -11.09 -15.99
C ALA A 48 -2.96 -11.40 -14.84
N ARG A 49 -4.25 -11.05 -15.01
CA ARG A 49 -5.33 -11.33 -14.04
C ARG A 49 -5.56 -12.82 -13.80
N LEU A 50 -5.20 -13.66 -14.77
CA LEU A 50 -5.25 -15.12 -14.67
C LEU A 50 -3.92 -15.73 -14.19
N GLY A 51 -2.97 -14.91 -13.73
CA GLY A 51 -1.74 -15.32 -13.05
C GLY A 51 -0.58 -15.71 -13.97
N LEU A 52 -0.59 -15.26 -15.23
CA LEU A 52 0.57 -15.32 -16.12
C LEU A 52 1.40 -14.03 -16.01
N LYS A 53 2.61 -14.02 -16.58
CA LYS A 53 3.52 -12.86 -16.60
C LYS A 53 3.64 -12.25 -18.01
N PRO A 54 2.78 -11.30 -18.37
CA PRO A 54 2.83 -10.66 -19.68
C PRO A 54 3.70 -9.41 -19.70
N ALA A 55 4.16 -9.04 -20.89
CA ALA A 55 4.63 -7.70 -21.21
C ALA A 55 3.95 -7.17 -22.48
N LEU A 56 4.05 -5.86 -22.68
CA LEU A 56 3.57 -5.19 -23.89
C LEU A 56 4.73 -4.49 -24.61
N ILE A 57 4.84 -4.69 -25.92
CA ILE A 57 5.66 -3.87 -26.82
C ILE A 57 4.72 -2.93 -27.58
N SER A 58 4.85 -1.63 -27.34
CA SER A 58 4.00 -0.59 -27.93
C SER A 58 4.62 0.80 -27.77
N ARG A 59 3.90 1.84 -28.18
CA ARG A 59 4.24 3.24 -27.94
C ARG A 59 3.05 4.00 -27.39
N VAL A 60 3.30 4.94 -26.49
CA VAL A 60 2.30 5.89 -25.95
C VAL A 60 2.82 7.32 -26.04
N GLY A 61 1.94 8.31 -26.01
CA GLY A 61 2.36 9.72 -26.04
C GLY A 61 2.98 10.19 -24.73
N ASP A 62 3.82 11.24 -24.78
CA ASP A 62 4.32 11.95 -23.59
C ASP A 62 3.27 12.93 -23.01
N GLU A 63 2.09 12.40 -22.70
CA GLU A 63 0.96 13.17 -22.20
C GLU A 63 0.18 12.37 -21.13
N PRO A 64 -0.80 12.97 -20.42
CA PRO A 64 -1.50 12.31 -19.32
C PRO A 64 -2.13 10.95 -19.67
N MET A 65 -2.66 10.73 -20.87
CA MET A 65 -3.24 9.46 -21.29
C MET A 65 -2.17 8.38 -21.47
N GLY A 66 -0.99 8.72 -21.99
CA GLY A 66 0.15 7.81 -22.08
C GLY A 66 0.70 7.43 -20.71
N ARG A 67 0.75 8.38 -19.76
CA ARG A 67 1.04 8.07 -18.35
C ARG A 67 -0.03 7.17 -17.74
N PHE A 68 -1.31 7.45 -17.98
CA PHE A 68 -2.41 6.59 -17.53
C PHE A 68 -2.27 5.16 -18.05
N VAL A 69 -1.98 4.96 -19.34
CA VAL A 69 -1.78 3.63 -19.93
C VAL A 69 -0.64 2.89 -19.23
N ARG A 70 0.53 3.52 -19.08
CA ARG A 70 1.70 2.88 -18.43
C ARG A 70 1.42 2.55 -16.96
N GLU A 71 0.82 3.48 -16.22
CA GLU A 71 0.44 3.25 -14.82
C GLU A 71 -0.62 2.15 -14.69
N GLN A 72 -1.60 2.09 -15.59
CA GLN A 72 -2.63 1.06 -15.55
C GLN A 72 -2.07 -0.32 -15.90
N LEU A 73 -1.25 -0.43 -16.94
CA LEU A 73 -0.55 -1.68 -17.27
C LEU A 73 0.28 -2.21 -16.09
N ALA A 74 1.06 -1.32 -15.45
CA ALA A 74 1.84 -1.69 -14.27
C ALA A 74 0.95 -2.14 -13.09
N ARG A 75 -0.20 -1.48 -12.87
CA ARG A 75 -1.17 -1.86 -11.83
C ARG A 75 -1.80 -3.23 -12.10
N GLU A 76 -2.05 -3.55 -13.36
CA GLU A 76 -2.59 -4.85 -13.79
C GLU A 76 -1.53 -5.96 -13.83
N GLY A 77 -0.26 -5.65 -13.50
CA GLY A 77 0.83 -6.63 -13.49
C GLY A 77 1.46 -6.91 -14.85
N VAL A 78 1.24 -6.04 -15.84
CA VAL A 78 1.86 -6.12 -17.17
C VAL A 78 3.21 -5.39 -17.14
N GLU A 79 4.28 -6.06 -17.57
CA GLU A 79 5.60 -5.46 -17.72
C GLU A 79 5.59 -4.40 -18.83
N THR A 80 6.10 -3.20 -18.52
CA THR A 80 5.99 -2.00 -19.35
C THR A 80 7.31 -1.53 -19.96
N ARG A 81 8.42 -2.26 -19.76
CA ARG A 81 9.71 -1.95 -20.38
C ARG A 81 9.65 -1.84 -21.91
N GLY A 82 8.77 -2.60 -22.56
CA GLY A 82 8.55 -2.54 -24.01
C GLY A 82 7.64 -1.40 -24.47
N VAL A 83 7.09 -0.60 -23.55
CA VAL A 83 6.18 0.50 -23.88
C VAL A 83 6.97 1.81 -23.93
N GLN A 84 7.32 2.23 -25.15
CA GLN A 84 8.09 3.45 -25.36
C GLN A 84 7.21 4.70 -25.26
N VAL A 85 7.83 5.83 -24.89
CA VAL A 85 7.17 7.13 -24.86
C VAL A 85 7.56 7.92 -26.10
N ASP A 86 6.57 8.31 -26.89
CA ASP A 86 6.72 9.14 -28.09
C ASP A 86 6.40 10.60 -27.74
N PRO A 87 7.38 11.52 -27.78
CA PRO A 87 7.16 12.94 -27.48
C PRO A 87 6.49 13.71 -28.62
N GLN A 88 6.35 13.11 -29.81
CA GLN A 88 5.82 13.75 -31.01
C GLN A 88 4.35 13.42 -31.27
N ARG A 89 3.84 12.31 -30.74
CA ARG A 89 2.50 11.78 -31.04
C ARG A 89 1.66 11.61 -29.78
N LEU A 90 0.34 11.76 -29.94
CA LEU A 90 -0.62 11.51 -28.86
C LEU A 90 -0.92 10.01 -28.74
N THR A 91 -1.31 9.59 -27.54
CA THR A 91 -1.91 8.27 -27.32
C THR A 91 -3.26 8.19 -28.04
N SER A 92 -3.54 7.07 -28.71
CA SER A 92 -4.78 6.92 -29.48
C SER A 92 -6.03 6.83 -28.59
N LEU A 93 -7.15 7.33 -29.09
CA LEU A 93 -8.45 7.30 -28.41
C LEU A 93 -9.49 6.52 -29.22
N VAL A 94 -10.42 5.89 -28.53
CA VAL A 94 -11.61 5.28 -29.15
C VAL A 94 -12.86 5.78 -28.43
N LEU A 95 -13.79 6.37 -29.17
CA LEU A 95 -15.14 6.66 -28.66
C LEU A 95 -16.05 5.52 -29.07
N LEU A 96 -16.82 4.98 -28.12
CA LEU A 96 -17.68 3.85 -28.40
C LEU A 96 -18.95 3.87 -27.53
N GLY A 97 -20.02 3.29 -28.06
CA GLY A 97 -21.31 3.17 -27.37
C GLY A 97 -21.92 1.79 -27.56
N VAL A 98 -22.99 1.53 -26.81
CA VAL A 98 -23.80 0.31 -26.92
C VAL A 98 -25.22 0.72 -27.26
N ARG A 99 -25.65 0.47 -28.50
CA ARG A 99 -26.99 0.82 -28.97
C ARG A 99 -27.98 -0.32 -28.72
N ASP A 100 -27.56 -1.55 -28.98
CA ASP A 100 -28.34 -2.77 -28.72
C ASP A 100 -27.38 -3.98 -28.71
N GLU A 101 -27.93 -5.20 -28.58
CA GLU A 101 -27.16 -6.44 -28.51
C GLU A 101 -26.30 -6.74 -29.76
N GLN A 102 -26.55 -6.06 -30.88
CA GLN A 102 -25.87 -6.29 -32.16
C GLN A 102 -25.08 -5.07 -32.64
N THR A 103 -25.43 -3.87 -32.17
CA THR A 103 -24.94 -2.60 -32.69
C THR A 103 -24.09 -1.86 -31.65
N PHE A 104 -22.80 -1.75 -31.95
CA PHE A 104 -21.78 -1.17 -31.07
C PHE A 104 -21.03 -0.08 -31.83
N PRO A 105 -21.58 1.14 -31.96
CA PRO A 105 -20.93 2.22 -32.71
C PRO A 105 -19.59 2.55 -32.08
N LEU A 106 -18.53 2.61 -32.89
CA LEU A 106 -17.21 3.06 -32.44
C LEU A 106 -16.48 3.89 -33.50
N ILE A 107 -15.66 4.82 -33.02
CA ILE A 107 -14.86 5.75 -33.81
C ILE A 107 -13.42 5.74 -33.28
N PHE A 108 -12.47 5.47 -34.17
CA PHE A 108 -11.04 5.47 -33.85
C PHE A 108 -10.41 6.84 -34.11
N TYR A 109 -9.96 7.52 -33.06
CA TYR A 109 -9.11 8.70 -33.13
C TYR A 109 -7.65 8.26 -33.07
N ARG A 110 -7.13 7.85 -34.23
CA ARG A 110 -5.87 7.10 -34.33
C ARG A 110 -4.91 7.58 -35.41
N GLU A 111 -5.31 8.58 -36.19
CA GLU A 111 -4.44 9.14 -37.22
C GLU A 111 -3.20 9.75 -36.57
N ASN A 112 -2.00 9.35 -37.01
CA ASN A 112 -0.71 9.79 -36.48
C ASN A 112 -0.55 9.68 -34.93
N CYS A 113 -1.12 8.64 -34.32
CA CYS A 113 -0.95 8.35 -32.90
C CYS A 113 0.32 7.52 -32.60
N ALA A 114 0.77 7.55 -31.35
CA ALA A 114 2.03 6.96 -30.91
C ALA A 114 2.14 5.47 -31.27
N ASP A 115 1.12 4.68 -30.99
CA ASP A 115 1.15 3.23 -31.22
C ASP A 115 1.12 2.84 -32.71
N SER A 116 0.66 3.73 -33.59
CA SER A 116 0.80 3.58 -35.04
C SER A 116 2.23 3.83 -35.54
N ALA A 117 3.12 4.39 -34.72
CA ALA A 117 4.52 4.64 -35.05
C ALA A 117 5.47 3.51 -34.63
N LEU A 118 4.95 2.42 -34.05
CA LEU A 118 5.72 1.21 -33.73
C LEU A 118 6.52 0.74 -34.97
N CYS A 119 7.81 0.47 -34.81
CA CYS A 119 8.71 0.04 -35.88
C CYS A 119 9.70 -1.03 -35.40
N GLU A 120 10.56 -1.49 -36.30
CA GLU A 120 11.57 -2.52 -36.02
C GLU A 120 12.53 -2.14 -34.88
N ASP A 121 12.82 -0.85 -34.69
CA ASP A 121 13.73 -0.38 -33.64
C ASP A 121 13.15 -0.59 -32.22
N ASP A 122 11.83 -0.75 -32.10
CA ASP A 122 11.18 -1.05 -30.82
C ASP A 122 11.31 -2.54 -30.44
N ILE A 123 11.79 -3.38 -31.35
CA ILE A 123 11.93 -4.82 -31.14
C ILE A 123 13.36 -5.12 -30.69
N ASP A 124 13.50 -5.35 -29.38
CA ASP A 124 14.71 -5.88 -28.77
C ASP A 124 14.67 -7.42 -28.78
N GLU A 125 15.63 -8.04 -29.48
CA GLU A 125 15.70 -9.50 -29.63
C GLU A 125 15.88 -10.21 -28.29
N GLY A 126 16.72 -9.67 -27.40
CA GLY A 126 16.94 -10.23 -26.06
C GLY A 126 15.68 -10.19 -25.20
N PHE A 127 14.84 -9.17 -25.37
CA PHE A 127 13.55 -9.09 -24.70
C PHE A 127 12.56 -10.11 -25.25
N VAL A 128 12.47 -10.28 -26.56
CA VAL A 128 11.66 -11.35 -27.18
C VAL A 128 12.12 -12.72 -26.69
N ALA A 129 13.42 -12.99 -26.66
CA ALA A 129 13.99 -14.24 -26.16
C ALA A 129 13.73 -14.49 -24.66
N SER A 130 13.33 -13.47 -23.90
CA SER A 130 13.02 -13.60 -22.47
C SER A 130 11.59 -14.10 -22.17
N SER A 131 10.77 -14.30 -23.20
CA SER A 131 9.41 -14.83 -23.07
C SER A 131 9.26 -16.26 -23.61
N ARG A 132 8.20 -16.94 -23.18
CA ARG A 132 7.80 -18.25 -23.72
C ARG A 132 7.00 -18.13 -25.01
N SER A 133 6.34 -17.00 -25.21
CA SER A 133 5.55 -16.72 -26.40
C SER A 133 5.49 -15.22 -26.72
N ILE A 134 5.19 -14.92 -27.99
CA ILE A 134 4.78 -13.60 -28.44
C ILE A 134 3.35 -13.66 -29.01
N LEU A 135 2.58 -12.60 -28.79
CA LEU A 135 1.27 -12.39 -29.44
C LEU A 135 1.40 -11.25 -30.45
N ILE A 136 1.21 -11.59 -31.72
CA ILE A 136 1.03 -10.67 -32.83
C ILE A 136 -0.45 -10.58 -33.20
N THR A 137 -0.85 -9.48 -33.82
CA THR A 137 -2.25 -9.28 -34.23
C THR A 137 -2.34 -8.93 -35.71
N GLY A 138 -3.35 -9.47 -36.39
CA GLY A 138 -3.50 -9.30 -37.84
C GLY A 138 -3.68 -7.84 -38.25
N THR A 139 -4.47 -7.06 -37.51
CA THR A 139 -4.66 -5.62 -37.79
C THR A 139 -3.35 -4.82 -37.84
N HIS A 140 -2.30 -5.20 -37.11
CA HIS A 140 -1.04 -4.44 -37.14
C HIS A 140 -0.24 -4.57 -38.43
N PHE A 141 -0.55 -5.57 -39.25
CA PHE A 141 0.02 -5.66 -40.58
C PHE A 141 -0.60 -4.65 -41.58
N SER A 142 -1.59 -3.85 -41.17
CA SER A 142 -2.19 -2.84 -42.03
C SER A 142 -1.25 -1.64 -42.31
N LEU A 143 -0.31 -1.39 -41.39
CA LEU A 143 0.69 -0.32 -41.48
C LEU A 143 2.09 -0.89 -41.79
N PRO A 144 2.85 -0.35 -42.76
CA PRO A 144 4.14 -0.91 -43.15
C PRO A 144 5.17 -1.02 -42.02
N ASN A 145 5.29 0.01 -41.18
CA ASN A 145 6.24 0.04 -40.07
C ASN A 145 5.89 -0.97 -38.96
N ALA A 146 4.61 -1.07 -38.59
CA ALA A 146 4.15 -2.04 -37.60
C ALA A 146 4.24 -3.48 -38.16
N ALA A 147 3.96 -3.67 -39.46
CA ALA A 147 4.18 -4.94 -40.14
C ALA A 147 5.64 -5.39 -40.06
N SER A 148 6.60 -4.50 -40.33
CA SER A 148 8.03 -4.80 -40.20
C SER A 148 8.41 -5.11 -38.75
N ALA A 149 7.88 -4.37 -37.78
CA ALA A 149 8.10 -4.66 -36.36
C ALA A 149 7.63 -6.08 -35.98
N GLN A 150 6.43 -6.48 -36.39
CA GLN A 150 5.93 -7.83 -36.12
C GLN A 150 6.78 -8.90 -36.82
N ARG A 151 7.23 -8.67 -38.07
CA ARG A 151 8.12 -9.61 -38.77
C ARG A 151 9.45 -9.79 -38.05
N LYS A 152 10.09 -8.70 -37.63
CA LYS A 152 11.33 -8.76 -36.82
C LYS A 152 11.10 -9.52 -35.50
N ALA A 153 9.96 -9.35 -34.85
CA ALA A 153 9.63 -10.09 -33.63
C ALA A 153 9.41 -11.59 -33.88
N ILE A 154 8.77 -11.95 -35.01
CA ILE A 154 8.62 -13.35 -35.44
C ILE A 154 9.99 -13.98 -35.71
N ASP A 155 10.86 -13.29 -36.44
CA ASP A 155 12.21 -13.79 -36.75
C ASP A 155 13.03 -14.00 -35.48
N ALA A 156 12.98 -13.04 -34.54
CA ALA A 156 13.58 -13.18 -33.21
C ALA A 156 12.99 -14.36 -32.43
N ALA A 157 11.66 -14.51 -32.41
CA ALA A 157 11.01 -15.60 -31.71
C ALA A 157 11.45 -16.97 -32.24
N LYS A 158 11.49 -17.13 -33.57
CA LYS A 158 11.95 -18.36 -34.24
C LYS A 158 13.42 -18.66 -33.95
N ALA A 159 14.28 -17.65 -33.91
CA ALA A 159 15.70 -17.82 -33.60
C ALA A 159 15.93 -18.38 -32.18
N HIS A 160 15.02 -18.11 -31.24
CA HIS A 160 15.12 -18.50 -29.83
C HIS A 160 14.12 -19.57 -29.38
N GLY A 161 13.32 -20.14 -30.30
CA GLY A 161 12.31 -21.16 -29.99
C GLY A 161 11.14 -20.63 -29.14
N VAL A 162 10.84 -19.34 -29.24
CA VAL A 162 9.69 -18.69 -28.59
C VAL A 162 8.45 -18.93 -29.44
N ARG A 163 7.32 -19.32 -28.82
CA ARG A 163 6.08 -19.62 -29.56
C ARG A 163 5.47 -18.35 -30.18
N VAL A 164 5.04 -18.41 -31.43
CA VAL A 164 4.38 -17.31 -32.14
C VAL A 164 2.87 -17.52 -32.15
N ILE A 165 2.14 -16.58 -31.56
CA ILE A 165 0.67 -16.63 -31.45
C ILE A 165 0.09 -15.51 -32.30
N LEU A 166 -0.83 -15.87 -33.20
CA LEU A 166 -1.58 -14.92 -34.03
C LEU A 166 -3.04 -14.87 -33.59
N ASP A 167 -3.47 -13.71 -33.10
CA ASP A 167 -4.88 -13.34 -33.16
C ASP A 167 -5.13 -12.60 -34.46
N ILE A 168 -6.05 -13.10 -35.28
CA ILE A 168 -6.32 -12.49 -36.58
C ILE A 168 -6.82 -11.05 -36.40
N ASP A 169 -7.57 -10.75 -35.33
CA ASP A 169 -8.03 -9.41 -34.93
C ASP A 169 -8.34 -8.53 -36.16
N TYR A 170 -9.34 -8.92 -36.97
CA TYR A 170 -9.58 -8.23 -38.23
C TYR A 170 -10.53 -7.04 -38.05
N ARG A 171 -10.10 -5.87 -38.53
CA ARG A 171 -10.90 -4.63 -38.54
C ARG A 171 -10.78 -3.93 -39.89
N PRO A 172 -11.76 -4.09 -40.80
CA PRO A 172 -11.75 -3.45 -42.13
C PRO A 172 -11.36 -1.97 -42.12
N ASN A 173 -11.94 -1.19 -41.20
CA ASN A 173 -11.67 0.24 -41.05
C ASN A 173 -10.17 0.56 -40.85
N LEU A 174 -9.46 -0.25 -40.05
CA LEU A 174 -8.04 -0.06 -39.75
C LEU A 174 -7.12 -0.52 -40.89
N TRP A 175 -7.68 -1.22 -41.88
CA TRP A 175 -7.04 -1.53 -43.16
C TRP A 175 -7.36 -0.50 -44.26
N GLY A 176 -8.08 0.57 -43.92
CA GLY A 176 -8.51 1.61 -44.86
C GLY A 176 -9.75 1.22 -45.67
N ILE A 177 -10.55 0.25 -45.21
CA ILE A 177 -11.74 -0.25 -45.89
C ILE A 177 -12.99 0.27 -45.17
N GLY A 178 -13.92 0.90 -45.90
CA GLY A 178 -15.21 1.39 -45.35
C GLY A 178 -15.21 2.82 -44.79
N GLY A 179 -14.05 3.47 -44.63
CA GLY A 179 -13.93 4.86 -44.15
C GLY A 179 -14.20 5.03 -42.65
N HIS A 180 -13.98 6.23 -42.10
CA HIS A 180 -13.94 6.48 -40.64
C HIS A 180 -15.21 6.09 -39.87
N GLY A 181 -16.39 6.21 -40.47
CA GLY A 181 -17.67 5.86 -39.83
C GLY A 181 -17.94 4.35 -39.75
N ALA A 182 -17.15 3.52 -40.45
CA ALA A 182 -17.34 2.06 -40.48
C ALA A 182 -16.59 1.33 -39.35
N GLY A 183 -16.35 1.97 -38.21
CA GLY A 183 -15.59 1.39 -37.09
C GLY A 183 -16.24 0.13 -36.49
N GLU A 184 -17.56 0.00 -36.60
CA GLU A 184 -18.32 -1.19 -36.17
C GLU A 184 -18.24 -2.37 -37.14
N SER A 185 -17.81 -2.14 -38.38
CA SER A 185 -17.71 -3.19 -39.40
C SER A 185 -16.71 -4.26 -38.97
N ARG A 186 -17.17 -5.51 -38.92
CA ARG A 186 -16.36 -6.66 -38.51
C ARG A 186 -15.75 -7.43 -39.67
N TYR A 187 -16.34 -7.32 -40.87
CA TYR A 187 -15.90 -8.08 -42.03
C TYR A 187 -16.05 -7.28 -43.32
N ALA A 188 -15.03 -7.37 -44.16
CA ALA A 188 -15.02 -6.94 -45.55
C ALA A 188 -14.01 -7.82 -46.29
N ARG A 189 -14.35 -8.25 -47.51
CA ARG A 189 -13.43 -9.05 -48.31
C ARG A 189 -12.28 -8.18 -48.81
N SER A 190 -11.05 -8.68 -48.75
CA SER A 190 -9.88 -7.98 -49.28
C SER A 190 -8.75 -8.94 -49.62
N ALA A 191 -8.41 -9.03 -50.91
CA ALA A 191 -7.26 -9.82 -51.38
C ALA A 191 -5.95 -9.37 -50.72
N ARG A 192 -5.75 -8.06 -50.55
CA ARG A 192 -4.58 -7.51 -49.83
C ARG A 192 -4.48 -8.05 -48.41
N VAL A 193 -5.59 -8.13 -47.69
CA VAL A 193 -5.59 -8.64 -46.30
C VAL A 193 -5.27 -10.14 -46.32
N THR A 194 -5.90 -10.90 -47.22
CA THR A 194 -5.64 -12.33 -47.39
C THR A 194 -4.18 -12.61 -47.72
N ASP A 195 -3.58 -11.91 -48.68
CA ASP A 195 -2.18 -12.08 -49.07
C ASP A 195 -1.23 -11.83 -47.90
N VAL A 196 -1.49 -10.77 -47.13
CA VAL A 196 -0.66 -10.42 -45.98
C VAL A 196 -0.82 -11.44 -44.84
N LEU A 197 -2.05 -11.78 -44.44
CA LEU A 197 -2.28 -12.72 -43.35
C LEU A 197 -1.77 -14.12 -43.70
N SER A 198 -2.05 -14.61 -44.93
CA SER A 198 -1.59 -15.92 -45.39
C SER A 198 -0.07 -16.05 -45.42
N SER A 199 0.67 -14.94 -45.61
CA SER A 199 2.14 -14.92 -45.55
C SER A 199 2.71 -15.16 -44.16
N VAL A 200 1.91 -15.01 -43.10
CA VAL A 200 2.34 -15.09 -41.69
C VAL A 200 1.92 -16.42 -41.04
N LEU A 201 0.85 -17.06 -41.54
CA LEU A 201 0.34 -18.33 -41.00
C LEU A 201 1.40 -19.43 -40.83
N PRO A 202 2.36 -19.62 -41.77
CA PRO A 202 3.37 -20.68 -41.65
C PRO A 202 4.32 -20.50 -40.45
N ASP A 203 4.45 -19.27 -39.94
CA ASP A 203 5.35 -18.94 -38.83
C ASP A 203 4.68 -19.03 -37.46
N CYS A 204 3.39 -19.40 -37.40
CA CYS A 204 2.61 -19.41 -36.17
C CYS A 204 2.56 -20.80 -35.53
N ASP A 205 2.51 -20.84 -34.19
CA ASP A 205 2.25 -22.04 -33.38
C ASP A 205 0.78 -22.11 -32.93
N LEU A 206 0.11 -20.97 -32.83
CA LEU A 206 -1.31 -20.85 -32.49
C LEU A 206 -1.96 -19.75 -33.35
N ILE A 207 -3.08 -20.08 -33.99
CA ILE A 207 -3.88 -19.15 -34.80
C ILE A 207 -5.29 -19.11 -34.21
N VAL A 208 -5.76 -17.91 -33.85
CA VAL A 208 -7.08 -17.69 -33.26
C VAL A 208 -7.85 -16.68 -34.09
N GLY A 209 -9.11 -16.98 -34.39
CA GLY A 209 -10.00 -16.10 -35.16
C GLY A 209 -11.46 -16.48 -35.03
N THR A 210 -12.38 -15.54 -35.27
CA THR A 210 -13.79 -15.87 -35.56
C THR A 210 -13.91 -16.56 -36.91
N GLU A 211 -15.10 -17.07 -37.22
CA GLU A 211 -15.40 -17.65 -38.53
C GLU A 211 -15.02 -16.66 -39.66
N GLU A 212 -15.47 -15.41 -39.55
CA GLU A 212 -15.21 -14.35 -40.53
C GLU A 212 -13.72 -13.94 -40.60
N GLU A 213 -13.03 -13.96 -39.46
CA GLU A 213 -11.59 -13.69 -39.40
C GLU A 213 -10.79 -14.79 -40.11
N LEU A 214 -11.18 -16.06 -39.93
CA LEU A 214 -10.58 -17.19 -40.64
C LEU A 214 -10.90 -17.12 -42.14
N HIS A 215 -12.10 -16.66 -42.52
CA HIS A 215 -12.47 -16.48 -43.93
C HIS A 215 -11.56 -15.48 -44.63
N VAL A 216 -11.32 -14.31 -44.03
CA VAL A 216 -10.45 -13.30 -44.65
C VAL A 216 -8.98 -13.73 -44.68
N ALA A 217 -8.50 -14.45 -43.66
CA ALA A 217 -7.14 -14.97 -43.65
C ALA A 217 -6.91 -16.06 -44.71
N ALA A 218 -7.93 -16.88 -44.98
CA ALA A 218 -7.87 -17.94 -46.00
C ALA A 218 -8.24 -17.48 -47.42
N GLY A 219 -9.02 -16.40 -47.54
CA GLY A 219 -9.64 -15.97 -48.80
C GLY A 219 -10.83 -16.85 -49.23
N ILE A 220 -11.46 -17.57 -48.29
CA ILE A 220 -12.54 -18.53 -48.53
C ILE A 220 -13.69 -18.22 -47.55
N GLU A 221 -14.91 -18.06 -48.05
CA GLU A 221 -16.09 -17.65 -47.26
C GLU A 221 -16.84 -18.82 -46.59
N GLU A 222 -16.39 -20.05 -46.81
CA GLU A 222 -16.91 -21.25 -46.15
C GLU A 222 -15.94 -21.67 -45.04
N THR A 223 -16.43 -21.80 -43.80
CA THR A 223 -15.61 -21.96 -42.58
C THR A 223 -14.70 -23.19 -42.63
N LEU A 224 -15.21 -24.36 -43.03
CA LEU A 224 -14.40 -25.58 -43.09
C LEU A 224 -13.32 -25.46 -44.17
N GLY A 225 -13.66 -24.96 -45.35
CA GLY A 225 -12.73 -24.69 -46.44
C GLY A 225 -11.65 -23.69 -46.06
N ALA A 226 -12.00 -22.64 -45.31
CA ALA A 226 -11.05 -21.67 -44.78
C ALA A 226 -10.06 -22.32 -43.80
N ILE A 227 -10.56 -23.12 -42.85
CA ILE A 227 -9.71 -23.84 -41.89
C ILE A 227 -8.81 -24.86 -42.60
N CYS A 228 -9.33 -25.61 -43.58
CA CYS A 228 -8.54 -26.52 -44.41
C CYS A 228 -7.43 -25.79 -45.19
N ARG A 229 -7.73 -24.60 -45.72
CA ARG A 229 -6.73 -23.77 -46.40
C ARG A 229 -5.65 -23.26 -45.45
N ILE A 230 -6.02 -22.83 -44.24
CA ILE A 230 -5.07 -22.41 -43.20
C ILE A 230 -4.19 -23.60 -42.78
N ARG A 231 -4.78 -24.77 -42.54
CA ARG A 231 -4.03 -26.00 -42.21
C ARG A 231 -3.06 -26.41 -43.31
N ALA A 232 -3.39 -26.20 -44.58
CA ALA A 232 -2.48 -26.47 -45.70
C ALA A 232 -1.25 -25.54 -45.73
N LEU A 233 -1.30 -24.41 -45.01
CA LEU A 233 -0.21 -23.43 -44.91
C LEU A 233 0.53 -23.50 -43.56
N SER A 234 -0.09 -24.03 -42.52
CA SER A 234 0.41 -23.96 -41.14
C SER A 234 0.16 -25.24 -40.33
N SER A 235 1.14 -25.60 -39.51
CA SER A 235 1.02 -26.65 -38.48
C SER A 235 0.49 -26.14 -37.14
N ALA A 236 0.15 -24.86 -37.01
CA ALA A 236 -0.35 -24.25 -35.77
C ALA A 236 -1.60 -24.96 -35.22
N VAL A 237 -1.83 -24.88 -33.92
CA VAL A 237 -3.17 -25.11 -33.38
C VAL A 237 -4.11 -24.03 -33.90
N ILE A 238 -5.27 -24.40 -34.44
CA ILE A 238 -6.25 -23.45 -34.97
C ILE A 238 -7.45 -23.40 -34.03
N VAL A 239 -7.83 -22.20 -33.58
CA VAL A 239 -8.99 -21.97 -32.71
C VAL A 239 -10.01 -21.11 -33.43
N CYS A 240 -11.18 -21.68 -33.70
CA CYS A 240 -12.31 -21.02 -34.35
C CYS A 240 -13.32 -20.56 -33.29
N LYS A 241 -13.41 -19.25 -33.06
CA LYS A 241 -14.41 -18.60 -32.18
C LYS A 241 -15.77 -18.57 -32.91
N ARG A 242 -16.84 -19.04 -32.26
CA ARG A 242 -18.21 -19.12 -32.81
C ARG A 242 -19.22 -18.31 -31.98
N GLY A 243 -18.75 -17.21 -31.38
CA GLY A 243 -19.55 -16.35 -30.50
C GLY A 243 -20.29 -17.15 -29.42
N PRO A 244 -21.62 -17.02 -29.29
CA PRO A 244 -22.39 -17.71 -28.25
C PRO A 244 -22.41 -19.24 -28.41
N ARG A 245 -22.00 -19.80 -29.57
CA ARG A 245 -21.86 -21.25 -29.75
C ARG A 245 -20.55 -21.81 -29.14
N GLY A 246 -19.67 -20.94 -28.64
CA GLY A 246 -18.38 -21.32 -28.03
C GLY A 246 -17.24 -21.31 -29.04
N CYS A 247 -16.43 -22.37 -29.06
CA CYS A 247 -15.32 -22.49 -29.99
C CYS A 247 -15.04 -23.93 -30.41
N ILE A 248 -14.26 -24.09 -31.48
CA ILE A 248 -13.69 -25.37 -31.91
C ILE A 248 -12.18 -25.24 -31.95
N VAL A 249 -11.47 -26.23 -31.41
CA VAL A 249 -10.01 -26.32 -31.45
C VAL A 249 -9.61 -27.43 -32.42
N PHE A 250 -8.66 -27.13 -33.29
CA PHE A 250 -8.07 -28.08 -34.23
C PHE A 250 -6.55 -28.16 -34.00
N PRO A 251 -6.09 -29.11 -33.16
CA PRO A 251 -4.67 -29.28 -32.88
C PRO A 251 -3.90 -29.74 -34.13
N ASP A 252 -4.47 -30.73 -34.84
CA ASP A 252 -3.81 -31.42 -35.95
C ASP A 252 -4.73 -31.46 -37.20
N ARG A 253 -5.14 -32.68 -37.61
CA ARG A 253 -6.00 -32.92 -38.77
C ARG A 253 -7.34 -32.21 -38.63
N ILE A 254 -7.81 -31.63 -39.74
CA ILE A 254 -9.16 -31.11 -39.86
C ILE A 254 -10.10 -32.26 -40.26
N PRO A 255 -11.16 -32.54 -39.48
CA PRO A 255 -12.17 -33.54 -39.81
C PRO A 255 -13.05 -33.10 -41.00
N ASP A 256 -13.84 -34.03 -41.51
CA ASP A 256 -14.73 -33.77 -42.66
C ASP A 256 -15.94 -32.89 -42.29
N ALA A 257 -16.27 -32.78 -41.00
CA ALA A 257 -17.28 -31.88 -40.46
C ALA A 257 -16.74 -31.09 -39.25
N LEU A 258 -17.10 -29.81 -39.16
CA LEU A 258 -16.63 -28.91 -38.08
C LEU A 258 -16.94 -29.45 -36.68
N GLU A 259 -18.12 -30.04 -36.49
CA GLU A 259 -18.59 -30.52 -35.18
C GLU A 259 -17.87 -31.80 -34.72
N ASP A 260 -17.07 -32.44 -35.58
CA ASP A 260 -16.19 -33.56 -35.21
C ASP A 260 -14.84 -33.07 -34.65
N GLY A 261 -14.60 -31.75 -34.64
CA GLY A 261 -13.44 -31.15 -33.98
C GLY A 261 -13.58 -31.18 -32.45
N LEU A 262 -12.59 -30.63 -31.74
CA LEU A 262 -12.70 -30.43 -30.30
C LEU A 262 -13.65 -29.24 -30.05
N VAL A 263 -14.94 -29.54 -29.89
CA VAL A 263 -15.99 -28.54 -29.66
C VAL A 263 -16.09 -28.24 -28.16
N ALA A 264 -15.94 -26.96 -27.81
CA ALA A 264 -16.26 -26.45 -26.49
C ALA A 264 -17.48 -25.53 -26.59
N ALA A 265 -18.61 -25.99 -26.05
CA ALA A 265 -19.87 -25.26 -26.08
C ALA A 265 -19.77 -23.91 -25.36
N GLY A 266 -20.43 -22.91 -25.94
CA GLY A 266 -20.59 -21.60 -25.32
C GLY A 266 -21.46 -21.64 -24.07
N LEU A 267 -21.51 -20.52 -23.37
CA LEU A 267 -22.29 -20.37 -22.14
C LEU A 267 -23.50 -19.47 -22.42
N ASP A 268 -24.67 -19.88 -21.93
CA ASP A 268 -25.90 -19.11 -22.07
C ASP A 268 -25.95 -17.96 -21.06
N VAL A 269 -25.52 -16.77 -21.49
CA VAL A 269 -25.50 -15.54 -20.70
C VAL A 269 -26.13 -14.39 -21.48
N GLU A 270 -26.59 -13.37 -20.77
CA GLU A 270 -27.04 -12.11 -21.38
C GLU A 270 -25.83 -11.32 -21.87
N VAL A 271 -25.87 -10.89 -23.14
CA VAL A 271 -24.86 -10.05 -23.75
C VAL A 271 -25.18 -8.59 -23.47
N TYR A 272 -24.30 -7.92 -22.74
CA TYR A 272 -24.37 -6.50 -22.46
C TYR A 272 -23.45 -5.69 -23.37
N ASN A 273 -22.20 -6.13 -23.54
CA ASN A 273 -21.26 -5.56 -24.50
C ASN A 273 -20.35 -6.63 -25.14
N VAL A 274 -20.32 -6.73 -26.47
CA VAL A 274 -19.44 -7.72 -27.16
C VAL A 274 -18.00 -7.23 -27.33
N LEU A 275 -17.72 -5.95 -27.10
CA LEU A 275 -16.38 -5.39 -27.26
C LEU A 275 -15.44 -6.00 -26.22
N GLY A 276 -14.30 -6.53 -26.70
CA GLY A 276 -13.33 -7.19 -25.84
C GLY A 276 -13.60 -8.67 -25.55
N ALA A 277 -14.75 -9.22 -25.97
CA ALA A 277 -15.08 -10.62 -25.75
C ALA A 277 -14.05 -11.58 -26.35
N GLY A 278 -13.56 -11.26 -27.56
CA GLY A 278 -12.49 -12.02 -28.23
C GLY A 278 -11.16 -11.95 -27.48
N ASP A 279 -10.81 -10.77 -26.94
CA ASP A 279 -9.57 -10.57 -26.18
C ASP A 279 -9.63 -11.31 -24.84
N ALA A 280 -10.78 -11.29 -24.14
CA ALA A 280 -11.02 -12.04 -22.91
C ALA A 280 -10.99 -13.56 -23.16
N PHE A 281 -11.63 -14.00 -24.25
CA PHE A 281 -11.58 -15.39 -24.69
C PHE A 281 -10.14 -15.83 -24.92
N LEU A 282 -9.37 -15.04 -25.66
CA LEU A 282 -7.97 -15.36 -25.95
C LEU A 282 -7.14 -15.40 -24.66
N ALA A 283 -7.33 -14.44 -23.75
CA ALA A 283 -6.67 -14.48 -22.44
C ALA A 283 -7.00 -15.77 -21.65
N GLY A 284 -8.27 -16.18 -21.64
CA GLY A 284 -8.70 -17.44 -21.03
C GLY A 284 -8.06 -18.67 -21.70
N PHE A 285 -8.01 -18.70 -23.03
CA PHE A 285 -7.37 -19.78 -23.78
C PHE A 285 -5.87 -19.86 -23.47
N LEU A 286 -5.17 -18.72 -23.51
CA LEU A 286 -3.74 -18.62 -23.23
C LEU A 286 -3.39 -18.98 -21.79
N SER A 287 -4.29 -18.71 -20.83
CA SER A 287 -4.14 -19.14 -19.45
C SER A 287 -3.98 -20.65 -19.30
N GLY A 288 -4.72 -21.45 -20.08
CA GLY A 288 -4.54 -22.91 -20.14
C GLY A 288 -3.38 -23.31 -21.05
N TYR A 289 -3.37 -22.78 -22.28
CA TYR A 289 -2.42 -23.18 -23.33
C TYR A 289 -0.95 -22.94 -22.95
N LEU A 290 -0.65 -21.80 -22.33
CA LEU A 290 0.72 -21.49 -21.88
C LEU A 290 1.09 -22.25 -20.59
N ARG A 291 0.16 -22.95 -19.96
CA ARG A 291 0.46 -23.92 -18.88
C ARG A 291 0.51 -25.36 -19.38
N ASP A 292 0.44 -25.54 -20.70
CA ASP A 292 0.40 -26.83 -21.38
C ASP A 292 -0.77 -27.72 -20.85
N GLU A 293 -1.88 -27.09 -20.46
CA GLU A 293 -3.13 -27.76 -20.11
C GLU A 293 -3.79 -28.37 -21.36
N PRO A 294 -4.64 -29.40 -21.22
CA PRO A 294 -5.41 -29.93 -22.33
C PRO A 294 -6.22 -28.84 -23.06
N HIS A 295 -6.37 -28.98 -24.37
CA HIS A 295 -7.07 -28.00 -25.19
C HIS A 295 -8.53 -27.79 -24.76
N GLU A 296 -9.18 -28.84 -24.24
CA GLU A 296 -10.53 -28.78 -23.66
C GLU A 296 -10.58 -27.86 -22.44
N VAL A 297 -9.56 -27.90 -21.59
CA VAL A 297 -9.45 -27.03 -20.41
C VAL A 297 -9.23 -25.59 -20.88
N SER A 298 -8.32 -25.37 -21.81
CA SER A 298 -8.05 -24.05 -22.39
C SER A 298 -9.31 -23.44 -23.03
N ALA A 299 -10.06 -24.24 -23.80
CA ALA A 299 -11.31 -23.82 -24.43
C ALA A 299 -12.42 -23.51 -23.42
N ARG A 300 -12.53 -24.28 -22.33
CA ARG A 300 -13.48 -24.01 -21.24
C ARG A 300 -13.16 -22.69 -20.52
N LEU A 301 -11.88 -22.44 -20.23
CA LEU A 301 -11.44 -21.17 -19.64
C LEU A 301 -11.74 -20.01 -20.59
N ALA A 302 -11.46 -20.18 -21.88
CA ALA A 302 -11.72 -19.18 -22.92
C ALA A 302 -13.21 -18.79 -22.99
N ASN A 303 -14.11 -19.78 -23.07
CA ASN A 303 -15.55 -19.54 -23.12
C ASN A 303 -16.06 -18.83 -21.86
N ALA A 304 -15.57 -19.22 -20.67
CA ALA A 304 -15.95 -18.58 -19.41
C ALA A 304 -15.45 -17.14 -19.29
N CYS A 305 -14.21 -16.85 -19.69
CA CYS A 305 -13.68 -15.49 -19.74
C CYS A 305 -14.46 -14.61 -20.73
N GLY A 306 -14.78 -15.13 -21.91
CA GLY A 306 -15.63 -14.43 -22.89
C GLY A 306 -17.02 -14.14 -22.33
N ALA A 307 -17.66 -15.11 -21.68
CA ALA A 307 -18.99 -14.96 -21.09
C ALA A 307 -19.04 -13.92 -19.95
N LEU A 308 -18.03 -13.90 -19.08
CA LEU A 308 -17.92 -12.91 -18.00
C LEU A 308 -17.68 -11.50 -18.55
N ALA A 309 -16.82 -11.37 -19.58
CA ALA A 309 -16.55 -10.09 -20.22
C ALA A 309 -17.79 -9.51 -20.90
N VAL A 310 -18.55 -10.32 -21.66
CA VAL A 310 -19.73 -9.80 -22.39
C VAL A 310 -20.86 -9.34 -21.48
N SER A 311 -20.86 -9.75 -20.22
CA SER A 311 -21.93 -9.39 -19.29
C SER A 311 -21.77 -7.99 -18.69
N ARG A 312 -20.63 -7.32 -18.92
CA ARG A 312 -20.30 -6.01 -18.35
C ARG A 312 -19.96 -4.97 -19.43
N LEU A 313 -19.79 -3.70 -19.05
CA LEU A 313 -19.72 -2.56 -19.97
C LEU A 313 -18.35 -2.36 -20.63
N LEU A 314 -17.28 -2.42 -19.85
CA LEU A 314 -15.90 -2.14 -20.23
C LEU A 314 -15.22 -3.41 -20.74
N CYS A 315 -14.06 -3.23 -21.36
CA CYS A 315 -13.23 -4.32 -21.86
C CYS A 315 -12.28 -4.85 -20.76
N SER A 316 -10.97 -4.67 -20.93
CA SER A 316 -9.95 -5.25 -20.04
C SER A 316 -10.11 -4.93 -18.54
N PRO A 317 -10.65 -3.77 -18.10
CA PRO A 317 -10.94 -3.55 -16.69
C PRO A 317 -11.93 -4.53 -16.08
N GLU A 318 -12.76 -5.18 -16.89
CA GLU A 318 -13.84 -6.05 -16.45
C GLU A 318 -13.61 -7.55 -16.74
N PHE A 319 -12.43 -7.89 -17.27
CA PHE A 319 -12.02 -9.28 -17.43
C PHE A 319 -11.88 -9.97 -16.08
N PRO A 320 -12.23 -11.26 -15.97
CA PRO A 320 -12.23 -11.91 -14.68
C PRO A 320 -10.82 -12.14 -14.15
N THR A 321 -10.69 -12.04 -12.83
CA THR A 321 -9.50 -12.54 -12.14
C THR A 321 -9.58 -14.06 -11.97
N ARG A 322 -8.46 -14.69 -11.62
CA ARG A 322 -8.44 -16.13 -11.35
C ARG A 322 -9.48 -16.55 -10.31
N ALA A 323 -9.62 -15.77 -9.24
CA ALA A 323 -10.58 -16.05 -8.17
C ALA A 323 -12.05 -16.00 -8.65
N GLU A 324 -12.38 -14.99 -9.45
CA GLU A 324 -13.72 -14.85 -10.03
C GLU A 324 -14.01 -15.98 -11.03
N LEU A 325 -13.05 -16.29 -11.90
CA LEU A 325 -13.19 -17.35 -12.90
C LEU A 325 -13.35 -18.73 -12.26
N ASP A 326 -12.52 -19.06 -11.27
CA ASP A 326 -12.59 -20.34 -10.55
C ASP A 326 -13.93 -20.47 -9.82
N HIS A 327 -14.42 -19.39 -9.20
CA HIS A 327 -15.73 -19.38 -8.55
C HIS A 327 -16.86 -19.66 -9.56
N TYR A 328 -16.86 -18.94 -10.69
CA TYR A 328 -17.87 -19.12 -11.71
C TYR A 328 -17.85 -20.53 -12.32
N LEU A 329 -16.67 -21.10 -12.57
CA LEU A 329 -16.54 -22.45 -13.09
C LEU A 329 -16.97 -23.53 -12.09
N ALA A 330 -16.78 -23.29 -10.78
CA ALA A 330 -17.15 -24.24 -9.74
C ALA A 330 -18.65 -24.19 -9.38
N TYR A 331 -19.26 -23.01 -9.38
CA TYR A 331 -20.62 -22.80 -8.83
C TYR A 331 -21.63 -22.25 -9.84
N GLY A 332 -21.18 -21.76 -11.00
CA GLY A 332 -22.03 -21.07 -11.97
C GLY A 332 -22.58 -19.74 -11.45
N SER A 333 -23.69 -19.29 -12.03
CA SER A 333 -24.52 -18.20 -11.53
C SER A 333 -25.99 -18.54 -11.76
N SER A 334 -26.87 -18.09 -10.86
CA SER A 334 -28.33 -18.15 -11.09
C SER A 334 -28.83 -17.07 -12.04
N HIS A 335 -27.98 -16.12 -12.44
CA HIS A 335 -28.32 -15.02 -13.33
C HIS A 335 -27.80 -15.27 -14.74
N ARG A 336 -28.60 -14.97 -15.76
CA ARG A 336 -28.09 -14.86 -17.15
C ARG A 336 -27.29 -13.56 -17.32
N ALA A 337 -27.75 -12.47 -16.70
CA ALA A 337 -26.97 -11.25 -16.54
C ALA A 337 -25.97 -11.41 -15.38
N LEU A 338 -24.78 -11.92 -15.66
CA LEU A 338 -23.73 -12.16 -14.64
C LEU A 338 -23.36 -10.89 -13.86
N ARG A 339 -23.49 -9.69 -14.47
CA ARG A 339 -23.33 -8.40 -13.78
C ARG A 339 -24.35 -8.14 -12.66
N GLU A 340 -25.41 -8.92 -12.54
CA GLU A 340 -26.38 -8.82 -11.42
C GLU A 340 -26.04 -9.80 -10.28
N ASP A 341 -25.08 -10.71 -10.48
CA ASP A 341 -24.66 -11.66 -9.46
C ASP A 341 -23.79 -10.96 -8.41
N SER A 342 -24.33 -10.78 -7.21
CA SER A 342 -23.65 -10.07 -6.13
C SER A 342 -22.30 -10.69 -5.73
N ARG A 343 -22.14 -12.02 -5.83
CA ARG A 343 -20.90 -12.70 -5.44
C ARG A 343 -19.84 -12.50 -6.51
N LEU A 344 -20.18 -12.67 -7.79
CA LEU A 344 -19.24 -12.41 -8.90
C LEU A 344 -18.79 -10.96 -8.91
N ASN A 345 -19.70 -10.00 -8.71
CA ASN A 345 -19.34 -8.59 -8.64
C ASN A 345 -18.47 -8.24 -7.43
N HIS A 346 -18.72 -8.86 -6.27
CA HIS A 346 -17.86 -8.70 -5.10
C HIS A 346 -16.46 -9.24 -5.36
N LEU A 347 -16.34 -10.46 -5.91
CA LEU A 347 -15.05 -11.05 -6.27
C LEU A 347 -14.31 -10.18 -7.27
N HIS A 348 -15.00 -9.73 -8.32
CA HIS A 348 -14.43 -8.84 -9.32
C HIS A 348 -13.88 -7.57 -8.69
N TRP A 349 -14.69 -6.84 -7.94
CA TRP A 349 -14.27 -5.63 -7.25
C TRP A 349 -13.10 -5.88 -6.29
N ALA A 350 -13.21 -6.86 -5.41
CA ALA A 350 -12.26 -7.09 -4.34
C ALA A 350 -10.88 -7.55 -4.85
N THR A 351 -10.84 -8.13 -6.04
CA THR A 351 -9.61 -8.63 -6.69
C THR A 351 -9.05 -7.70 -7.77
N THR A 352 -9.76 -6.63 -8.15
CA THR A 352 -9.31 -5.64 -9.15
C THR A 352 -9.11 -4.22 -8.58
N ARG A 353 -9.62 -3.94 -7.38
CA ARG A 353 -9.38 -2.67 -6.68
C ARG A 353 -7.88 -2.44 -6.41
N ARG A 354 -7.51 -1.17 -6.22
CA ARG A 354 -6.11 -0.73 -6.07
C ARG A 354 -5.42 -1.37 -4.88
N ASP A 355 -4.17 -1.79 -5.03
CA ASP A 355 -3.40 -2.27 -3.89
C ASP A 355 -3.06 -1.12 -2.93
N ILE A 356 -3.07 -1.40 -1.63
CA ILE A 356 -2.72 -0.45 -0.57
C ILE A 356 -1.90 -1.15 0.52
N PRO A 357 -1.14 -0.40 1.33
CA PRO A 357 -0.32 -0.97 2.39
C PRO A 357 -1.13 -1.87 3.34
N LYS A 358 -0.53 -3.00 3.77
CA LYS A 358 -1.17 -4.01 4.63
C LYS A 358 -1.60 -3.48 6.00
N THR A 359 -0.98 -2.41 6.46
CA THR A 359 -1.28 -1.79 7.75
C THR A 359 -1.47 -0.30 7.59
N LEU A 360 -2.39 0.30 8.36
CA LEU A 360 -2.73 1.72 8.28
C LEU A 360 -2.68 2.40 9.64
N GLN A 361 -2.01 3.55 9.69
CA GLN A 361 -2.04 4.50 10.81
C GLN A 361 -2.69 5.78 10.31
N VAL A 362 -3.93 6.01 10.72
CA VAL A 362 -4.76 7.08 10.17
C VAL A 362 -4.98 8.16 11.20
N LEU A 363 -4.67 9.41 10.84
CA LEU A 363 -5.04 10.58 11.62
C LEU A 363 -6.42 11.08 11.17
N ALA A 364 -7.40 11.06 12.07
CA ALA A 364 -8.71 11.63 11.83
C ALA A 364 -8.74 13.12 12.19
N THR A 365 -9.05 13.96 11.22
CA THR A 365 -9.25 15.40 11.38
C THR A 365 -10.66 15.83 11.02
N ASP A 366 -11.55 14.89 10.71
CA ASP A 366 -12.92 15.19 10.32
C ASP A 366 -13.69 15.97 11.38
N GLY A 367 -14.81 16.55 10.94
CA GLY A 367 -15.64 17.44 11.75
C GLY A 367 -16.29 16.83 13.00
N ARG A 368 -15.93 15.61 13.35
CA ARG A 368 -16.35 14.90 14.55
C ARG A 368 -15.32 14.97 15.67
N SER A 369 -14.09 15.39 15.34
CA SER A 369 -13.07 15.65 16.35
C SER A 369 -13.59 16.70 17.35
N GLU A 370 -13.29 16.50 18.64
CA GLU A 370 -13.53 17.47 19.72
C GLU A 370 -13.05 18.89 19.34
N LEU A 371 -12.07 18.96 18.44
CA LEU A 371 -11.55 20.18 17.86
C LEU A 371 -12.56 21.00 17.05
N ARG A 372 -13.46 20.39 16.27
CA ARG A 372 -14.49 21.17 15.56
C ARG A 372 -15.52 21.71 16.54
N GLN A 373 -15.91 20.93 17.55
CA GLN A 373 -16.77 21.44 18.63
C GLN A 373 -16.09 22.57 19.41
N LEU A 374 -14.78 22.45 19.68
CA LEU A 374 -14.01 23.52 20.31
C LEU A 374 -13.93 24.78 19.42
N ALA A 375 -13.69 24.61 18.13
CA ALA A 375 -13.66 25.70 17.17
C ALA A 375 -15.02 26.41 17.06
N LEU A 376 -16.12 25.66 17.03
CA LEU A 376 -17.49 26.19 17.08
C LEU A 376 -17.75 26.96 18.38
N ARG A 377 -17.39 26.39 19.54
CA ARG A 377 -17.50 27.07 20.84
C ARG A 377 -16.68 28.36 20.93
N ARG A 378 -15.58 28.45 20.17
CA ARG A 378 -14.69 29.61 20.11
C ARG A 378 -14.94 30.52 18.90
N SER A 379 -16.00 30.30 18.13
CA SER A 379 -16.33 31.07 16.91
C SER A 379 -15.16 31.20 15.93
N VAL A 380 -14.33 30.16 15.82
CA VAL A 380 -13.19 30.17 14.90
C VAL A 380 -13.69 30.14 13.44
N PRO A 381 -13.15 30.98 12.54
CA PRO A 381 -13.50 30.97 11.13
C PRO A 381 -13.27 29.60 10.46
N VAL A 382 -14.12 29.25 9.50
CA VAL A 382 -14.08 27.98 8.77
C VAL A 382 -12.75 27.78 8.03
N GLU A 383 -12.15 28.86 7.52
CA GLU A 383 -10.88 28.85 6.80
C GLU A 383 -9.73 28.35 7.68
N ARG A 384 -9.83 28.59 8.99
CA ARG A 384 -8.83 28.09 9.95
C ARG A 384 -8.95 26.59 10.19
N LEU A 385 -10.15 26.03 10.09
CA LEU A 385 -10.34 24.58 10.15
C LEU A 385 -9.72 23.90 8.92
N ALA A 386 -9.97 24.46 7.72
CA ALA A 386 -9.34 23.98 6.48
C ALA A 386 -7.80 24.02 6.57
N ARG A 387 -7.25 25.11 7.14
CA ARG A 387 -5.81 25.23 7.33
C ARG A 387 -5.27 24.20 8.32
N LEU A 388 -5.99 23.93 9.41
CA LEU A 388 -5.60 22.89 10.37
C LEU A 388 -5.53 21.50 9.73
N GLU A 389 -6.48 21.15 8.87
CA GLU A 389 -6.42 19.88 8.12
C GLU A 389 -5.17 19.80 7.25
N ALA A 390 -4.79 20.90 6.59
CA ALA A 390 -3.54 20.95 5.83
C ALA A 390 -2.30 20.77 6.72
N LEU A 391 -2.28 21.34 7.93
CA LEU A 391 -1.18 21.14 8.89
C LEU A 391 -1.12 19.68 9.39
N ALA A 392 -2.28 19.05 9.60
CA ALA A 392 -2.35 17.64 9.97
C ALA A 392 -1.84 16.73 8.84
N VAL A 393 -2.20 17.03 7.59
CA VAL A 393 -1.66 16.35 6.40
C VAL A 393 -0.15 16.51 6.31
N ASP A 394 0.39 17.71 6.50
CA ASP A 394 1.84 17.95 6.51
C ASP A 394 2.51 17.16 7.64
N ALA A 395 1.94 17.15 8.86
CA ALA A 395 2.46 16.39 9.98
C ALA A 395 2.53 14.88 9.66
N VAL A 396 1.45 14.31 9.11
CA VAL A 396 1.42 12.89 8.71
C VAL A 396 2.39 12.63 7.57
N ALA A 397 2.50 13.52 6.58
CA ALA A 397 3.44 13.39 5.47
C ALA A 397 4.90 13.39 5.94
N ARG A 398 5.26 14.26 6.91
CA ARG A 398 6.58 14.28 7.54
C ARG A 398 6.89 12.99 8.30
N VAL A 399 5.90 12.47 9.04
CA VAL A 399 6.04 11.19 9.76
C VAL A 399 6.15 10.01 8.79
N ALA A 400 5.35 10.01 7.73
CA ALA A 400 5.37 8.99 6.69
C ALA A 400 6.73 8.99 5.98
N ALA A 401 7.29 10.17 5.67
CA ALA A 401 8.55 10.34 4.95
C ALA A 401 8.57 9.52 3.63
N GLY A 402 7.43 9.52 2.92
CA GLY A 402 7.24 8.75 1.68
C GLY A 402 6.96 7.25 1.87
N ARG A 403 6.93 6.74 3.11
CA ARG A 403 6.54 5.35 3.40
C ARG A 403 5.02 5.20 3.29
N GLY A 404 4.58 4.05 2.78
CA GLY A 404 3.18 3.65 2.84
C GLY A 404 2.75 3.31 4.27
N GLY A 405 1.44 3.15 4.47
CA GLY A 405 0.84 2.72 5.73
C GLY A 405 0.39 3.87 6.63
N PHE A 406 0.39 5.10 6.10
CA PHE A 406 -0.11 6.29 6.76
C PHE A 406 -1.30 6.83 5.99
N GLY A 407 -2.26 7.39 6.71
CA GLY A 407 -3.45 7.96 6.11
C GLY A 407 -4.02 9.12 6.89
N VAL A 408 -4.97 9.81 6.26
CA VAL A 408 -5.76 10.87 6.88
C VAL A 408 -7.23 10.67 6.56
N LEU A 409 -8.08 10.98 7.53
CA LEU A 409 -9.52 11.04 7.36
C LEU A 409 -9.92 12.52 7.45
N LEU A 410 -10.31 13.10 6.32
CA LEU A 410 -10.54 14.53 6.14
C LEU A 410 -12.04 14.86 6.06
N ASP A 411 -12.40 16.09 6.41
CA ASP A 411 -13.75 16.63 6.21
C ASP A 411 -13.95 17.08 4.75
N GLY A 412 -15.03 16.61 4.13
CA GLY A 412 -15.38 16.95 2.75
C GLY A 412 -15.77 18.41 2.52
N THR A 413 -16.12 19.15 3.58
CA THR A 413 -16.66 20.51 3.43
C THR A 413 -15.60 21.59 3.18
N HIS A 414 -14.33 21.39 3.60
CA HIS A 414 -13.32 22.45 3.56
C HIS A 414 -11.91 22.00 3.11
N GLY A 415 -11.71 20.69 2.89
CA GLY A 415 -10.39 20.07 2.74
C GLY A 415 -9.80 19.98 1.33
N ALA A 416 -10.28 20.73 0.32
CA ALA A 416 -9.82 20.54 -1.06
C ALA A 416 -8.30 20.73 -1.24
N ALA A 417 -7.67 21.63 -0.47
CA ALA A 417 -6.22 21.78 -0.46
C ALA A 417 -5.51 20.62 0.26
N ALA A 418 -5.99 20.24 1.45
CA ALA A 418 -5.48 19.13 2.23
C ALA A 418 -5.55 17.79 1.45
N LEU A 419 -6.64 17.58 0.70
CA LEU A 419 -6.82 16.41 -0.16
C LEU A 419 -5.75 16.33 -1.26
N ARG A 420 -5.46 17.46 -1.94
CA ARG A 420 -4.39 17.51 -2.96
C ARG A 420 -3.01 17.27 -2.36
N ASP A 421 -2.74 17.82 -1.18
CA ASP A 421 -1.45 17.67 -0.50
C ASP A 421 -1.26 16.22 -0.02
N ALA A 422 -2.32 15.59 0.48
CA ALA A 422 -2.29 14.19 0.88
C ALA A 422 -2.12 13.23 -0.31
N GLU A 423 -2.77 13.50 -1.45
CA GLU A 423 -2.58 12.75 -2.69
C GLU A 423 -1.13 12.86 -3.19
N ARG A 424 -0.55 14.07 -3.17
CA ARG A 424 0.87 14.30 -3.51
C ARG A 424 1.81 13.53 -2.58
N ALA A 425 1.48 13.47 -1.30
CA ALA A 425 2.22 12.71 -0.29
C ALA A 425 1.95 11.19 -0.34
N LYS A 426 1.06 10.72 -1.23
CA LYS A 426 0.65 9.32 -1.39
C LYS A 426 0.08 8.70 -0.10
N LEU A 427 -0.60 9.51 0.71
CA LEU A 427 -1.29 9.05 1.92
C LEU A 427 -2.58 8.30 1.55
N TRP A 428 -2.97 7.33 2.38
CA TRP A 428 -4.30 6.74 2.29
C TRP A 428 -5.35 7.78 2.72
N LEU A 429 -6.43 7.90 1.95
CA LEU A 429 -7.42 8.96 2.11
C LEU A 429 -8.79 8.35 2.35
N ALA A 430 -9.49 8.86 3.37
CA ALA A 430 -10.91 8.60 3.58
C ALA A 430 -11.68 9.88 3.88
N GLN A 431 -12.95 9.88 3.52
CA GLN A 431 -13.87 10.99 3.78
C GLN A 431 -15.24 10.46 4.22
N PRO A 432 -15.83 11.06 5.26
CA PRO A 432 -17.15 10.65 5.72
C PRO A 432 -18.28 11.08 4.79
N VAL A 433 -19.38 10.30 4.81
CA VAL A 433 -20.60 10.57 4.02
C VAL A 433 -21.84 10.77 4.90
N GLU A 434 -21.81 10.24 6.11
CA GLU A 434 -22.86 10.33 7.12
C GLU A 434 -22.90 11.70 7.79
N ARG A 435 -24.12 12.18 8.08
CA ARG A 435 -24.32 13.35 8.95
C ARG A 435 -23.80 13.01 10.35
N PRO A 436 -22.94 13.85 10.96
CA PRO A 436 -22.41 13.61 12.29
C PRO A 436 -23.50 13.31 13.33
N ALA A 437 -23.26 12.28 14.15
CA ALA A 437 -24.14 11.83 15.24
C ALA A 437 -25.58 11.44 14.82
N SER A 438 -25.84 11.19 13.54
CA SER A 438 -27.18 10.80 13.07
C SER A 438 -27.57 9.39 13.53
N ARG A 439 -28.77 9.26 14.10
CA ARG A 439 -29.41 8.00 14.51
C ARG A 439 -30.93 8.17 14.48
N PRO A 440 -31.65 7.65 13.46
CA PRO A 440 -31.17 6.77 12.39
C PRO A 440 -30.09 7.42 11.52
N LEU A 441 -29.25 6.57 10.93
CA LEU A 441 -28.19 7.00 10.01
C LEU A 441 -28.76 7.90 8.91
N GLU A 442 -28.22 9.09 8.74
CA GLU A 442 -28.55 10.02 7.66
C GLU A 442 -27.28 10.44 6.91
N PHE A 443 -27.43 10.83 5.65
CA PHE A 443 -26.32 11.32 4.82
C PHE A 443 -26.46 12.82 4.57
N GLU A 444 -25.33 13.52 4.41
CA GLU A 444 -25.34 14.96 4.11
C GLU A 444 -25.91 15.25 2.73
N ALA A 445 -25.64 14.38 1.76
CA ALA A 445 -26.11 14.50 0.40
C ALA A 445 -27.50 13.89 0.20
N ALA A 446 -28.37 14.60 -0.53
CA ALA A 446 -29.68 14.07 -0.93
C ALA A 446 -29.57 12.88 -1.90
N SER A 447 -28.61 12.92 -2.83
CA SER A 447 -28.27 11.81 -3.74
C SER A 447 -26.83 11.36 -3.49
N LEU A 448 -26.67 10.16 -2.91
CA LEU A 448 -25.37 9.58 -2.61
C LEU A 448 -24.53 9.38 -3.87
N ALA A 449 -25.10 8.76 -4.91
CA ALA A 449 -24.35 8.44 -6.13
C ALA A 449 -23.82 9.72 -6.80
N ALA A 450 -24.67 10.72 -7.00
CA ALA A 450 -24.26 12.00 -7.62
C ALA A 450 -23.25 12.79 -6.77
N HIS A 451 -23.25 12.58 -5.45
CA HIS A 451 -22.27 13.18 -4.56
C HIS A 451 -20.92 12.49 -4.64
N LEU A 452 -20.91 11.15 -4.56
CA LEU A 452 -19.70 10.31 -4.59
C LEU A 452 -19.03 10.29 -5.97
N GLU A 453 -19.78 10.48 -7.06
CA GLU A 453 -19.25 10.58 -8.41
C GLU A 453 -18.27 11.75 -8.57
N ARG A 454 -18.47 12.84 -7.83
CA ARG A 454 -17.61 14.04 -7.85
C ARG A 454 -16.32 13.85 -7.05
N TRP A 455 -16.23 12.82 -6.22
CA TRP A 455 -15.07 12.57 -5.39
C TRP A 455 -13.96 11.91 -6.21
N PRO A 456 -12.67 12.19 -5.91
CA PRO A 456 -11.56 11.46 -6.51
C PRO A 456 -11.73 9.94 -6.34
N ALA A 457 -11.47 9.18 -7.40
CA ALA A 457 -11.71 7.73 -7.39
C ALA A 457 -10.86 6.94 -6.39
N ALA A 458 -9.75 7.52 -5.92
CA ALA A 458 -8.88 6.90 -4.93
C ALA A 458 -9.35 7.09 -3.48
N LEU A 459 -10.36 7.93 -3.25
CA LEU A 459 -10.85 8.28 -1.91
C LEU A 459 -11.73 7.14 -1.36
N THR A 460 -11.41 6.67 -0.16
CA THR A 460 -12.26 5.70 0.54
C THR A 460 -13.47 6.41 1.13
N VAL A 461 -14.66 5.89 0.87
CA VAL A 461 -15.89 6.36 1.49
C VAL A 461 -15.95 5.82 2.91
N LYS A 462 -16.03 6.70 3.90
CA LYS A 462 -16.18 6.32 5.31
C LYS A 462 -17.62 6.54 5.76
N CYS A 463 -18.16 5.61 6.54
CA CYS A 463 -19.47 5.77 7.18
C CYS A 463 -19.44 5.17 8.58
N LEU A 464 -19.71 5.97 9.61
CA LEU A 464 -20.05 5.52 10.96
C LEU A 464 -21.55 5.29 11.08
N CYS A 465 -21.91 4.11 11.58
CA CYS A 465 -23.27 3.75 11.94
C CYS A 465 -23.35 3.47 13.44
N LEU A 466 -24.24 4.18 14.13
CA LEU A 466 -24.51 4.01 15.57
C LEU A 466 -25.50 2.85 15.76
N TYR A 467 -25.00 1.63 15.59
CA TYR A 467 -25.79 0.40 15.48
C TYR A 467 -25.57 -0.51 16.69
N HIS A 468 -26.63 -0.75 17.48
CA HIS A 468 -26.65 -1.80 18.49
C HIS A 468 -27.56 -2.97 18.05
N PRO A 469 -27.18 -4.25 18.24
CA PRO A 469 -27.98 -5.39 17.78
C PRO A 469 -29.36 -5.46 18.44
N ASP A 470 -29.49 -4.92 19.66
CA ASP A 470 -30.74 -4.91 20.44
C ASP A 470 -31.56 -3.62 20.24
N ASP A 471 -31.21 -2.80 19.25
CA ASP A 471 -32.00 -1.62 18.88
C ASP A 471 -33.45 -1.97 18.50
N PRO A 472 -34.40 -1.03 18.68
CA PRO A 472 -35.77 -1.23 18.22
C PRO A 472 -35.81 -1.64 16.74
N PRO A 473 -36.68 -2.59 16.34
CA PRO A 473 -36.71 -3.10 14.96
C PRO A 473 -36.85 -2.02 13.88
N GLU A 474 -37.61 -0.96 14.16
CA GLU A 474 -37.79 0.17 13.24
C GLU A 474 -36.48 0.95 13.03
N LEU A 475 -35.72 1.19 14.10
CA LEU A 475 -34.42 1.85 14.04
C LEU A 475 -33.41 0.98 13.29
N ARG A 476 -33.31 -0.32 13.63
CA ARG A 476 -32.43 -1.26 12.88
C ARG A 476 -32.78 -1.27 11.40
N GLY A 477 -34.06 -1.39 11.06
CA GLY A 477 -34.51 -1.38 9.67
C GLY A 477 -34.16 -0.08 8.94
N ALA A 478 -34.24 1.07 9.61
CA ALA A 478 -33.83 2.34 9.02
C ALA A 478 -32.31 2.41 8.76
N GLN A 479 -31.50 1.95 9.72
CA GLN A 479 -30.04 1.88 9.56
C GLN A 479 -29.64 0.91 8.44
N GLU A 480 -30.19 -0.31 8.44
CA GLU A 480 -29.93 -1.34 7.42
C GLU A 480 -30.26 -0.86 6.00
N ARG A 481 -31.41 -0.18 5.81
CA ARG A 481 -31.79 0.39 4.50
C ARG A 481 -30.79 1.43 4.01
N ASN A 482 -30.30 2.32 4.88
CA ASN A 482 -29.34 3.34 4.48
C ASN A 482 -27.94 2.77 4.24
N LEU A 483 -27.52 1.76 5.00
CA LEU A 483 -26.28 1.03 4.73
C LEU A 483 -26.32 0.27 3.40
N LEU A 484 -27.44 -0.39 3.08
CA LEU A 484 -27.63 -1.04 1.77
C LEU A 484 -27.53 -0.04 0.61
N ARG A 485 -28.17 1.13 0.74
CA ARG A 485 -28.08 2.21 -0.26
C ARG A 485 -26.65 2.70 -0.45
N LEU A 486 -25.90 2.86 0.65
CA LEU A 486 -24.50 3.26 0.60
C LEU A 486 -23.63 2.19 -0.07
N ALA A 487 -23.76 0.93 0.35
CA ALA A 487 -23.00 -0.18 -0.22
C ALA A 487 -23.24 -0.30 -1.73
N ALA A 488 -24.50 -0.23 -2.17
CA ALA A 488 -24.86 -0.24 -3.59
C ALA A 488 -24.22 0.93 -4.35
N ALA A 489 -24.28 2.15 -3.81
CA ALA A 489 -23.66 3.32 -4.44
C ALA A 489 -22.14 3.20 -4.55
N CYS A 490 -21.46 2.72 -3.50
CA CYS A 490 -20.02 2.47 -3.52
C CYS A 490 -19.63 1.42 -4.57
N ARG A 491 -20.40 0.33 -4.69
CA ARG A 491 -20.13 -0.72 -5.68
C ARG A 491 -20.34 -0.21 -7.12
N ALA A 492 -21.45 0.47 -7.38
CA ALA A 492 -21.75 1.03 -8.70
C ALA A 492 -20.70 2.04 -9.19
N LEU A 493 -20.11 2.81 -8.26
CA LEU A 493 -19.07 3.80 -8.56
C LEU A 493 -17.65 3.27 -8.36
N GLN A 494 -17.48 1.97 -8.08
CA GLN A 494 -16.18 1.36 -7.83
C GLN A 494 -15.35 2.13 -6.77
N ARG A 495 -15.96 2.40 -5.61
CA ARG A 495 -15.35 3.11 -4.47
C ARG A 495 -15.09 2.14 -3.33
N GLU A 496 -13.99 2.31 -2.60
CA GLU A 496 -13.79 1.59 -1.34
C GLU A 496 -14.74 2.11 -0.25
N LEU A 497 -15.20 1.22 0.63
CA LEU A 497 -16.04 1.51 1.78
C LEU A 497 -15.35 1.10 3.08
N LEU A 498 -15.09 2.07 3.95
CA LEU A 498 -14.82 1.88 5.37
C LEU A 498 -16.13 2.04 6.14
N LEU A 499 -16.69 0.92 6.60
CA LEU A 499 -17.88 0.91 7.43
C LEU A 499 -17.50 0.78 8.90
N GLU A 500 -17.71 1.85 9.65
CA GLU A 500 -17.46 1.93 11.08
C GLU A 500 -18.74 1.62 11.87
N ILE A 501 -18.65 0.70 12.83
CA ILE A 501 -19.75 0.31 13.71
C ILE A 501 -19.40 0.70 15.15
N ALA A 502 -20.27 1.53 15.75
CA ALA A 502 -20.21 1.85 17.17
C ALA A 502 -21.53 1.47 17.84
N ALA A 503 -21.46 0.50 18.75
CA ALA A 503 -22.56 -0.03 19.53
C ALA A 503 -22.52 0.47 20.99
N GLY A 504 -21.33 0.71 21.56
CA GLY A 504 -21.14 0.96 22.99
C GLY A 504 -21.73 2.27 23.52
N GLY A 505 -21.93 3.27 22.65
CA GLY A 505 -22.64 4.50 23.02
C GLY A 505 -24.14 4.31 23.30
N HIS A 506 -24.71 3.14 22.96
CA HIS A 506 -26.15 2.91 22.94
C HIS A 506 -26.59 1.53 23.48
N GLY A 507 -25.71 0.88 24.23
CA GLY A 507 -25.96 -0.41 24.88
C GLY A 507 -24.67 -0.96 25.50
N GLU A 508 -24.78 -2.05 26.23
CA GLU A 508 -23.60 -2.72 26.81
C GLU A 508 -22.84 -3.49 25.73
N LEU A 509 -21.52 -3.31 25.69
CA LEU A 509 -20.64 -4.11 24.84
C LEU A 509 -20.33 -5.43 25.53
N GLU A 510 -21.10 -6.46 25.20
CA GLU A 510 -20.79 -7.84 25.55
C GLU A 510 -19.83 -8.48 24.54
N GLU A 511 -19.29 -9.64 24.89
CA GLU A 511 -18.36 -10.42 24.05
C GLU A 511 -18.92 -10.75 22.65
N SER A 512 -20.24 -10.73 22.46
CA SER A 512 -20.90 -11.07 21.17
C SER A 512 -21.51 -9.88 20.44
N THR A 513 -21.60 -8.70 21.06
CA THR A 513 -22.41 -7.57 20.57
C THR A 513 -22.03 -7.17 19.14
N THR A 514 -20.76 -6.83 18.91
CA THR A 514 -20.30 -6.40 17.57
C THR A 514 -20.33 -7.54 16.56
N ALA A 515 -19.98 -8.77 16.95
CA ALA A 515 -20.02 -9.93 16.06
C ALA A 515 -21.45 -10.23 15.53
N ARG A 516 -22.48 -10.01 16.35
CA ARG A 516 -23.90 -10.12 15.94
C ARG A 516 -24.24 -9.07 14.87
N VAL A 517 -23.77 -7.83 15.03
CA VAL A 517 -23.97 -6.78 14.02
C VAL A 517 -23.28 -7.14 12.71
N LEU A 518 -22.00 -7.54 12.76
CA LEU A 518 -21.26 -7.95 11.57
C LEU A 518 -21.94 -9.10 10.82
N SER A 519 -22.40 -10.12 11.55
CA SER A 519 -23.11 -11.27 10.96
C SER A 519 -24.36 -10.81 10.23
N ARG A 520 -25.17 -9.95 10.88
CA ARG A 520 -26.38 -9.39 10.30
C ARG A 520 -26.12 -8.57 9.03
N LEU A 521 -25.06 -7.76 9.01
CA LEU A 521 -24.73 -6.96 7.82
C LEU A 521 -24.23 -7.83 6.67
N TYR A 522 -23.49 -8.91 6.94
CA TYR A 522 -23.10 -9.88 5.92
C TYR A 522 -24.29 -10.67 5.37
N GLU A 523 -25.26 -11.06 6.21
CA GLU A 523 -26.53 -11.68 5.78
C GLU A 523 -27.31 -10.79 4.81
N LEU A 524 -27.24 -9.47 5.00
CA LEU A 524 -27.84 -8.49 4.10
C LEU A 524 -27.04 -8.27 2.80
N GLY A 525 -25.87 -8.90 2.67
CA GLY A 525 -24.99 -8.76 1.51
C GLY A 525 -24.04 -7.55 1.57
N ILE A 526 -23.92 -6.89 2.73
CA ILE A 526 -23.03 -5.73 2.90
C ILE A 526 -21.61 -6.21 3.16
N ARG A 527 -20.72 -5.94 2.21
CA ARG A 527 -19.31 -6.36 2.24
C ARG A 527 -18.41 -5.13 2.09
N PRO A 528 -18.12 -4.40 3.19
CA PRO A 528 -17.24 -3.25 3.12
C PRO A 528 -15.79 -3.71 2.90
N ASP A 529 -14.98 -2.85 2.29
CA ASP A 529 -13.55 -3.12 2.09
C ASP A 529 -12.80 -3.12 3.42
N TRP A 530 -13.20 -2.22 4.33
CA TRP A 530 -12.67 -2.08 5.68
C TRP A 530 -13.79 -2.04 6.71
N TRP A 531 -13.55 -2.69 7.86
CA TRP A 531 -14.35 -2.47 9.06
C TRP A 531 -13.65 -1.48 9.98
N GLY A 532 -14.39 -0.50 10.49
CA GLY A 532 -13.96 0.35 11.61
C GLY A 532 -14.66 -0.12 12.89
N LEU A 533 -13.93 -0.59 13.88
CA LEU A 533 -14.54 -1.08 15.13
C LEU A 533 -14.01 -0.30 16.33
N GLU A 534 -14.91 0.06 17.24
CA GLU A 534 -14.54 0.61 18.56
C GLU A 534 -13.81 -0.46 19.41
N PRO A 535 -13.07 -0.06 20.46
CA PRO A 535 -12.46 -0.99 21.41
C PRO A 535 -13.46 -2.02 21.94
N GLN A 536 -13.12 -3.30 21.79
CA GLN A 536 -13.96 -4.41 22.25
C GLN A 536 -13.68 -4.77 23.71
N PRO A 537 -14.65 -5.35 24.45
CA PRO A 537 -14.53 -5.61 25.90
C PRO A 537 -13.42 -6.61 26.26
N GLY A 538 -13.03 -7.49 25.34
CA GLY A 538 -12.06 -8.54 25.60
C GLY A 538 -11.44 -9.13 24.32
N ALA A 539 -10.49 -10.05 24.52
CA ALA A 539 -9.86 -10.78 23.41
C ALA A 539 -10.86 -11.69 22.68
N SER A 540 -11.79 -12.32 23.40
CA SER A 540 -12.79 -13.21 22.78
C SER A 540 -13.74 -12.44 21.84
N ALA A 541 -14.12 -11.21 22.18
CA ALA A 541 -14.91 -10.34 21.31
C ALA A 541 -14.19 -10.06 19.98
N TRP A 542 -12.90 -9.73 20.05
CA TRP A 542 -12.09 -9.52 18.85
C TRP A 542 -11.98 -10.79 17.99
N GLU A 543 -11.75 -11.95 18.61
CA GLU A 543 -11.70 -13.25 17.92
C GLU A 543 -13.03 -13.58 17.23
N ARG A 544 -14.17 -13.30 17.89
CA ARG A 544 -15.51 -13.51 17.31
C ARG A 544 -15.75 -12.61 16.10
N CYS A 545 -15.41 -11.34 16.18
CA CYS A 545 -15.50 -10.43 15.04
C CYS A 545 -14.63 -10.92 13.87
N ALA A 546 -13.39 -11.34 14.15
CA ALA A 546 -12.50 -11.89 13.13
C ALA A 546 -13.05 -13.17 12.49
N ALA A 547 -13.64 -14.07 13.29
CA ALA A 547 -14.25 -15.30 12.79
C ALA A 547 -15.44 -15.02 11.85
N VAL A 548 -16.31 -14.05 12.21
CA VAL A 548 -17.44 -13.65 11.36
C VAL A 548 -16.94 -13.08 10.03
N ILE A 549 -15.95 -12.19 10.06
CA ILE A 549 -15.39 -11.60 8.83
C ILE A 549 -14.74 -12.67 7.96
N ALA A 550 -13.89 -13.53 8.52
CA ALA A 550 -13.20 -14.58 7.78
C ALA A 550 -14.16 -15.60 7.15
N ALA A 551 -15.25 -15.95 7.84
CA ALA A 551 -16.25 -16.87 7.33
C ALA A 551 -17.09 -16.29 6.17
N ASN A 552 -17.23 -14.96 6.11
CA ASN A 552 -18.09 -14.31 5.13
C ASN A 552 -17.31 -13.68 3.98
N ASP A 553 -16.12 -13.12 4.22
CA ASP A 553 -15.38 -12.35 3.23
C ASP A 553 -13.86 -12.46 3.43
N GLU A 554 -13.26 -13.46 2.76
CA GLU A 554 -11.80 -13.65 2.72
C GLU A 554 -11.05 -12.47 2.09
N TYR A 555 -11.75 -11.64 1.30
CA TYR A 555 -11.17 -10.46 0.65
C TYR A 555 -11.42 -9.17 1.43
N CYS A 556 -11.96 -9.20 2.65
CA CYS A 556 -11.97 -8.01 3.50
C CYS A 556 -10.52 -7.57 3.78
N ARG A 557 -10.22 -6.27 3.66
CA ARG A 557 -8.85 -5.77 3.89
C ARG A 557 -8.43 -5.86 5.35
N GLY A 558 -9.41 -5.79 6.25
CA GLY A 558 -9.24 -6.00 7.67
C GLY A 558 -10.01 -4.98 8.50
N VAL A 559 -9.60 -4.87 9.76
CA VAL A 559 -10.20 -3.97 10.74
C VAL A 559 -9.25 -2.83 11.09
N LEU A 560 -9.79 -1.62 11.15
CA LEU A 560 -9.17 -0.45 11.77
C LEU A 560 -9.83 -0.21 13.14
N VAL A 561 -9.03 -0.07 14.19
CA VAL A 561 -9.53 0.30 15.51
C VAL A 561 -9.85 1.80 15.51
N CYS A 562 -11.11 2.15 15.72
CA CYS A 562 -11.62 3.53 15.75
C CYS A 562 -11.98 3.96 17.19
N GLY A 563 -12.49 5.17 17.38
CA GLY A 563 -13.04 5.63 18.66
C GLY A 563 -12.01 5.75 19.80
N LEU A 564 -10.75 6.08 19.48
CA LEU A 564 -9.64 6.18 20.45
C LEU A 564 -9.59 7.54 21.16
N ASP A 565 -10.71 7.94 21.76
CA ASP A 565 -10.88 9.20 22.50
C ASP A 565 -10.99 8.95 24.02
N GLU A 566 -10.08 8.12 24.53
CA GLU A 566 -9.99 7.72 25.95
C GLU A 566 -8.60 8.08 26.53
N PRO A 567 -8.40 8.03 27.87
CA PRO A 567 -7.08 8.22 28.44
C PRO A 567 -6.04 7.24 27.86
N PRO A 568 -4.77 7.65 27.69
CA PRO A 568 -3.74 6.86 27.01
C PRO A 568 -3.57 5.42 27.52
N GLU A 569 -3.78 5.19 28.82
CA GLU A 569 -3.69 3.86 29.44
C GLU A 569 -4.78 2.91 28.95
N ARG A 570 -6.01 3.40 28.79
CA ARG A 570 -7.13 2.62 28.26
C ARG A 570 -6.94 2.35 26.77
N ILE A 571 -6.48 3.35 26.01
CA ILE A 571 -6.13 3.19 24.59
C ILE A 571 -5.04 2.11 24.44
N ALA A 572 -3.97 2.17 25.23
CA ALA A 572 -2.89 1.20 25.15
C ALA A 572 -3.36 -0.24 25.42
N ARG A 573 -4.22 -0.43 26.44
CA ARG A 573 -4.81 -1.74 26.73
C ARG A 573 -5.72 -2.22 25.60
N ALA A 574 -6.58 -1.35 25.07
CA ALA A 574 -7.46 -1.68 23.95
C ALA A 574 -6.66 -2.08 22.69
N LEU A 575 -5.61 -1.32 22.37
CA LEU A 575 -4.73 -1.62 21.24
C LEU A 575 -3.95 -2.92 21.44
N ALA A 576 -3.49 -3.22 22.66
CA ALA A 576 -2.81 -4.48 22.96
C ALA A 576 -3.71 -5.71 22.72
N LEU A 577 -5.00 -5.61 23.09
CA LEU A 577 -5.98 -6.66 22.81
C LEU A 577 -6.24 -6.80 21.30
N ALA A 578 -6.44 -5.68 20.60
CA ALA A 578 -6.70 -5.69 19.17
C ALA A 578 -5.50 -6.21 18.35
N ALA A 579 -4.27 -5.83 18.73
CA ALA A 579 -3.04 -6.22 18.06
C ALA A 579 -2.77 -7.74 18.10
N ALA A 580 -3.40 -8.48 19.01
CA ALA A 580 -3.32 -9.94 19.06
C ALA A 580 -4.10 -10.61 17.91
N VAL A 581 -4.98 -9.88 17.23
CA VAL A 581 -5.84 -10.42 16.15
C VAL A 581 -5.27 -10.05 14.78
N PRO A 582 -4.83 -11.01 13.94
CA PRO A 582 -4.18 -10.72 12.65
C PRO A 582 -5.00 -9.91 11.64
N LEU A 583 -6.33 -9.93 11.77
CA LEU A 583 -7.25 -9.17 10.94
C LEU A 583 -7.25 -7.67 11.27
N VAL A 584 -6.83 -7.30 12.47
CA VAL A 584 -6.63 -5.89 12.84
C VAL A 584 -5.38 -5.39 12.15
N ARG A 585 -5.55 -4.44 11.23
CA ARG A 585 -4.48 -3.92 10.38
C ARG A 585 -4.09 -2.49 10.72
N GLY A 586 -4.78 -1.83 11.63
CA GLY A 586 -4.50 -0.43 11.86
C GLY A 586 -5.40 0.22 12.87
N LEU A 587 -5.25 1.54 12.94
CA LEU A 587 -6.02 2.40 13.83
C LEU A 587 -6.37 3.72 13.16
N VAL A 588 -7.45 4.32 13.63
CA VAL A 588 -7.88 5.67 13.33
C VAL A 588 -7.89 6.44 14.64
N ALA A 589 -7.06 7.48 14.76
CA ALA A 589 -6.96 8.29 15.97
C ALA A 589 -7.01 9.79 15.62
N GLY A 590 -7.63 10.60 16.48
CA GLY A 590 -7.78 12.04 16.26
C GLY A 590 -7.57 12.85 17.54
N GLY A 591 -8.50 12.74 18.49
CA GLY A 591 -8.58 13.62 19.68
C GLY A 591 -7.28 13.65 20.49
N SER A 592 -6.78 12.48 20.90
CA SER A 592 -5.54 12.38 21.70
C SER A 592 -4.29 12.94 20.99
N ILE A 593 -4.25 12.89 19.66
CA ILE A 593 -3.10 13.34 18.85
C ILE A 593 -3.19 14.85 18.58
N LEU A 594 -4.38 15.36 18.25
CA LEU A 594 -4.58 16.76 17.88
C LEU A 594 -4.71 17.70 19.11
N THR A 595 -5.07 17.19 20.28
CA THR A 595 -5.19 17.99 21.52
C THR A 595 -3.89 18.75 21.85
N GLY A 596 -3.99 19.86 22.59
CA GLY A 596 -2.83 20.71 22.90
C GLY A 596 -2.36 21.54 21.70
N GLY A 597 -1.57 20.95 20.79
CA GLY A 597 -0.94 21.66 19.67
C GLY A 597 -1.94 22.33 18.74
N ALA A 598 -2.97 21.61 18.31
CA ALA A 598 -4.01 22.19 17.46
C ALA A 598 -4.94 23.13 18.24
N GLN A 599 -5.15 22.93 19.54
CA GLN A 599 -6.00 23.81 20.37
C GLN A 599 -5.32 25.17 20.61
N ALA A 600 -4.04 25.17 20.94
CA ALA A 600 -3.23 26.38 21.10
C ALA A 600 -3.02 27.10 19.76
N TRP A 601 -2.84 26.34 18.67
CA TRP A 601 -2.85 26.91 17.33
C TRP A 601 -4.18 27.59 17.03
N LEU A 602 -5.33 26.92 17.24
CA LEU A 602 -6.67 27.52 17.08
C LEU A 602 -6.87 28.78 17.92
N ALA A 603 -6.25 28.87 19.10
CA ALA A 603 -6.25 30.06 19.94
C ALA A 603 -5.37 31.21 19.42
N GLY A 604 -4.56 30.98 18.38
CA GLY A 604 -3.60 31.95 17.84
C GLY A 604 -2.29 32.02 18.63
N GLU A 605 -2.04 31.06 19.53
CA GLU A 605 -0.88 31.03 20.43
C GLU A 605 0.35 30.39 19.78
N LYS A 606 0.19 29.68 18.65
CA LYS A 606 1.27 28.93 17.98
C LYS A 606 1.29 29.20 16.48
N SER A 607 2.50 29.14 15.90
CA SER A 607 2.68 29.16 14.45
C SER A 607 2.29 27.82 13.82
N ASP A 608 2.04 27.84 12.51
CA ASP A 608 1.79 26.64 11.68
C ASP A 608 2.89 25.59 11.89
N GLU A 609 4.17 25.99 11.79
CA GLU A 609 5.30 25.08 11.93
C GLU A 609 5.35 24.42 13.32
N THR A 610 5.10 25.20 14.38
CA THR A 610 5.09 24.66 15.75
C THR A 610 3.96 23.65 15.94
N ALA A 611 2.78 23.95 15.41
CA ALA A 611 1.63 23.05 15.49
C ALA A 611 1.89 21.75 14.71
N THR A 612 2.42 21.83 13.49
CA THR A 612 2.78 20.67 12.68
C THR A 612 3.80 19.78 13.39
N VAL A 613 4.87 20.36 13.95
CA VAL A 613 5.90 19.61 14.67
C VAL A 613 5.33 18.91 15.90
N GLU A 614 4.44 19.55 16.66
CA GLU A 614 3.82 18.92 17.82
C GLU A 614 2.86 17.79 17.47
N ILE A 615 2.06 17.95 16.41
CA ILE A 615 1.19 16.88 15.89
C ILE A 615 2.06 15.69 15.43
N ALA A 616 3.13 15.95 14.67
CA ALA A 616 4.08 14.93 14.22
C ALA A 616 4.80 14.24 15.39
N ALA A 617 5.16 14.97 16.44
CA ALA A 617 5.80 14.42 17.63
C ALA A 617 4.85 13.48 18.38
N ARG A 618 3.56 13.82 18.49
CA ARG A 618 2.55 12.95 19.13
C ARG A 618 2.25 11.69 18.32
N LEU A 619 2.27 11.78 16.99
CA LEU A 619 2.19 10.64 16.10
C LEU A 619 3.35 9.65 16.27
N THR A 620 4.51 10.11 16.79
CA THR A 620 5.74 9.33 16.89
C THR A 620 6.23 9.10 18.33
N ALA A 621 5.47 9.55 19.34
CA ALA A 621 5.91 9.54 20.73
C ALA A 621 6.10 8.12 21.26
N HIS A 622 7.32 7.80 21.71
CA HIS A 622 7.62 6.58 22.43
C HIS A 622 7.42 6.81 23.93
N ARG A 623 6.48 6.08 24.55
CA ARG A 623 6.38 6.05 26.02
C ARG A 623 7.33 4.96 26.54
N LEU A 624 8.45 5.38 27.11
CA LEU A 624 9.47 4.52 27.71
C LEU A 624 9.72 4.97 29.15
N THR A 625 10.19 4.07 30.01
CA THR A 625 10.73 4.50 31.30
C THR A 625 12.02 5.32 31.09
N VAL A 626 12.41 6.14 32.06
CA VAL A 626 13.70 6.88 32.02
C VAL A 626 14.87 5.93 31.80
N ALA A 627 14.87 4.77 32.46
CA ALA A 627 15.87 3.74 32.26
C ALA A 627 15.90 3.19 30.83
N GLN A 628 14.75 2.83 30.26
CA GLN A 628 14.63 2.33 28.89
C GLN A 628 15.06 3.38 27.86
N ALA A 629 14.68 4.64 28.06
CA ALA A 629 15.08 5.74 27.20
C ALA A 629 16.59 5.99 27.24
N LEU A 630 17.21 6.01 28.43
CA LEU A 630 18.65 6.16 28.58
C LEU A 630 19.41 5.03 27.87
N VAL A 631 19.01 3.77 28.08
CA VAL A 631 19.64 2.60 27.45
C VAL A 631 19.52 2.66 25.92
N ARG A 632 18.34 3.00 25.40
CA ARG A 632 18.12 3.15 23.95
C ARG A 632 18.93 4.31 23.37
N ALA A 633 19.00 5.44 24.07
CA ALA A 633 19.79 6.60 23.65
C ALA A 633 21.30 6.29 23.62
N MET A 634 21.81 5.55 24.62
CA MET A 634 23.19 5.06 24.63
C MET A 634 23.48 4.10 23.48
N ALA A 635 22.57 3.16 23.21
CA ALA A 635 22.73 2.22 22.10
C ALA A 635 22.81 2.93 20.75
N ALA A 636 22.09 4.05 20.57
CA ALA A 636 22.10 4.84 19.33
C ALA A 636 23.41 5.61 19.07
N GLN A 637 24.39 5.58 19.98
CA GLN A 637 25.66 6.31 19.82
C GLN A 637 26.73 5.46 19.12
N TRP A 638 27.36 6.04 18.10
CA TRP A 638 28.36 5.41 17.25
C TRP A 638 29.66 6.21 17.21
N ALA A 639 30.77 5.55 16.93
CA ALA A 639 32.08 6.14 16.70
C ALA A 639 32.66 5.63 15.38
N GLU A 640 33.41 6.48 14.71
CA GLU A 640 34.25 6.05 13.58
C GLU A 640 35.65 5.69 14.11
N VAL A 641 36.03 4.42 13.96
CA VAL A 641 37.31 3.90 14.40
C VAL A 641 37.97 3.20 13.22
N GLU A 642 39.05 3.78 12.71
CA GLU A 642 39.85 3.19 11.63
C GLU A 642 39.03 2.94 10.34
N GLY A 643 38.09 3.84 10.03
CA GLY A 643 37.21 3.73 8.86
C GLY A 643 36.02 2.80 9.06
N GLU A 644 35.90 2.12 10.21
CA GLU A 644 34.76 1.30 10.57
C GLU A 644 33.83 1.98 11.57
N ARG A 645 32.52 1.80 11.34
CA ARG A 645 31.47 2.27 12.26
C ARG A 645 31.31 1.26 13.40
N ARG A 646 31.60 1.70 14.63
CA ARG A 646 31.49 0.86 15.85
C ARG A 646 30.63 1.56 16.91
N ARG A 647 30.00 0.79 17.81
CA ARG A 647 29.24 1.38 18.93
C ARG A 647 30.15 2.20 19.83
N LEU A 648 29.73 3.42 20.17
CA LEU A 648 30.49 4.33 21.03
C LEU A 648 30.57 3.79 22.46
N PHE A 649 29.42 3.36 23.00
CA PHE A 649 29.36 2.57 24.23
C PHE A 649 29.56 1.09 23.87
N ALA A 650 30.64 0.50 24.36
CA ALA A 650 30.96 -0.91 24.10
C ALA A 650 30.22 -1.88 25.02
N GLY A 651 29.65 -1.37 26.11
CA GLY A 651 28.89 -2.15 27.09
C GLY A 651 28.71 -1.36 28.40
N VAL A 652 27.94 -1.95 29.31
CA VAL A 652 27.66 -1.41 30.64
C VAL A 652 28.11 -2.40 31.70
N TRP A 653 29.06 -1.99 32.54
CA TRP A 653 29.38 -2.74 33.74
C TRP A 653 28.32 -2.50 34.81
N ALA A 654 27.82 -3.55 35.44
CA ALA A 654 26.71 -3.44 36.37
C ALA A 654 26.93 -4.25 37.65
N ILE A 655 26.65 -3.58 38.78
CA ILE A 655 26.29 -4.21 40.05
C ILE A 655 24.84 -3.82 40.34
N PHE A 656 23.97 -4.82 40.32
CA PHE A 656 22.54 -4.63 40.54
C PHE A 656 22.20 -4.74 42.02
N GLY A 657 21.48 -3.75 42.53
CA GLY A 657 20.93 -3.73 43.87
C GLY A 657 19.78 -2.73 43.97
N HIS A 658 19.44 -2.35 45.20
CA HIS A 658 18.42 -1.33 45.42
C HIS A 658 18.85 -0.01 44.74
N GLY A 659 17.90 0.61 44.05
CA GLY A 659 18.12 1.82 43.27
C GLY A 659 18.60 1.65 41.84
N ASN A 660 18.80 0.44 41.30
CA ASN A 660 19.01 0.26 39.86
C ASN A 660 18.48 -1.05 39.27
N VAL A 661 18.28 -2.10 40.07
CA VAL A 661 17.92 -3.45 39.57
C VAL A 661 16.56 -3.50 38.86
N ALA A 662 15.54 -2.85 39.42
CA ALA A 662 14.16 -2.98 38.94
C ALA A 662 13.88 -2.18 37.66
N ALA A 663 14.64 -1.10 37.41
CA ALA A 663 14.44 -0.22 36.27
C ALA A 663 15.60 -0.33 35.26
N LEU A 664 16.81 0.10 35.65
CA LEU A 664 17.96 0.04 34.75
C LEU A 664 18.38 -1.41 34.44
N GLY A 665 18.25 -2.33 35.39
CA GLY A 665 18.48 -3.77 35.16
C GLY A 665 17.52 -4.38 34.13
N GLU A 666 16.23 -4.04 34.21
CA GLU A 666 15.21 -4.45 33.22
C GLU A 666 15.57 -3.91 31.83
N ALA A 667 15.82 -2.61 31.73
CA ALA A 667 16.13 -1.95 30.46
C ALA A 667 17.40 -2.52 29.80
N LEU A 668 18.45 -2.75 30.59
CA LEU A 668 19.70 -3.34 30.11
C LEU A 668 19.55 -4.80 29.67
N TYR A 669 18.72 -5.58 30.38
CA TYR A 669 18.42 -6.95 29.98
C TYR A 669 17.66 -7.00 28.64
N ALA A 670 16.70 -6.11 28.44
CA ALA A 670 15.97 -6.00 27.17
C ALA A 670 16.89 -5.62 25.99
N ALA A 671 17.91 -4.80 26.22
CA ALA A 671 18.84 -4.31 25.20
C ALA A 671 20.13 -5.15 25.02
N ARG A 672 20.23 -6.32 25.67
CA ARG A 672 21.47 -7.11 25.79
C ARG A 672 22.14 -7.48 24.45
N ASP A 673 21.38 -7.60 23.37
CA ASP A 673 21.90 -7.97 22.04
C ASP A 673 22.61 -6.79 21.35
N VAL A 674 22.30 -5.55 21.73
CA VAL A 674 22.86 -4.33 21.12
C VAL A 674 23.78 -3.54 22.06
N LEU A 675 23.55 -3.62 23.37
CA LEU A 675 24.35 -2.99 24.41
C LEU A 675 24.62 -4.01 25.53
N PRO A 676 25.75 -4.73 25.48
CA PRO A 676 25.99 -5.84 26.39
C PRO A 676 26.20 -5.36 27.82
N THR A 677 25.62 -6.10 28.77
CA THR A 677 25.81 -5.86 30.21
C THR A 677 26.85 -6.83 30.75
N LEU A 678 27.85 -6.30 31.44
CA LEU A 678 28.92 -7.08 32.07
C LEU A 678 28.77 -7.02 33.58
N ARG A 679 28.59 -8.19 34.21
CA ARG A 679 28.40 -8.26 35.66
C ARG A 679 29.73 -8.04 36.37
N ALA A 680 29.75 -7.11 37.32
CA ALA A 680 30.87 -6.90 38.23
C ALA A 680 30.55 -7.41 39.64
N HIS A 681 31.59 -7.56 40.46
CA HIS A 681 31.50 -7.91 41.88
C HIS A 681 32.17 -6.88 42.80
N ASN A 682 32.76 -5.82 42.22
CA ASN A 682 33.38 -4.72 42.93
C ASN A 682 33.30 -3.45 42.06
N GLU A 683 32.73 -2.36 42.60
CA GLU A 683 32.47 -1.12 41.86
C GLU A 683 33.77 -0.40 41.46
N GLN A 684 34.82 -0.44 42.30
CA GLN A 684 36.10 0.16 41.97
C GLN A 684 36.76 -0.55 40.78
N ALA A 685 36.75 -1.89 40.79
CA ALA A 685 37.31 -2.71 39.73
C ALA A 685 36.58 -2.49 38.39
N MET A 686 35.24 -2.42 38.42
CA MET A 686 34.47 -2.17 37.19
C MET A 686 34.72 -0.77 36.62
N GLY A 687 34.85 0.24 37.49
CA GLY A 687 35.22 1.59 37.09
C GLY A 687 36.59 1.62 36.42
N HIS A 688 37.59 0.94 37.00
CA HIS A 688 38.91 0.84 36.37
C HIS A 688 38.93 0.02 35.09
N ALA A 689 38.08 -1.00 34.95
CA ALA A 689 37.93 -1.74 33.70
C ALA A 689 37.39 -0.82 32.58
N ALA A 690 36.40 0.03 32.87
CA ALA A 690 35.89 1.02 31.93
C ALA A 690 36.96 2.06 31.55
N VAL A 691 37.73 2.55 32.53
CA VAL A 691 38.88 3.45 32.32
C VAL A 691 39.93 2.81 31.40
N ALA A 692 40.29 1.55 31.67
CA ALA A 692 41.25 0.81 30.88
C ALA A 692 40.76 0.60 29.44
N PHE A 693 39.48 0.26 29.26
CA PHE A 693 38.86 0.13 27.95
C PHE A 693 38.91 1.45 27.15
N ALA A 694 38.56 2.57 27.79
CA ALA A 694 38.60 3.88 27.15
C ALA A 694 40.03 4.26 26.73
N LYS A 695 41.03 3.94 27.57
CA LYS A 695 42.45 4.14 27.26
C LYS A 695 42.91 3.26 26.10
N ALA A 696 42.58 1.97 26.13
CA ALA A 696 42.91 1.01 25.06
C ALA A 696 42.24 1.38 23.72
N SER A 697 41.06 2.01 23.78
CA SER A 697 40.34 2.48 22.60
C SER A 697 40.78 3.88 22.13
N ASN A 698 41.91 4.41 22.62
CA ASN A 698 42.40 5.76 22.31
C ASN A 698 41.33 6.85 22.51
N ARG A 699 40.48 6.70 23.54
CA ARG A 699 39.33 7.58 23.87
C ARG A 699 38.24 7.65 22.81
N ARG A 700 38.29 6.82 21.76
CA ARG A 700 37.29 6.80 20.68
C ARG A 700 36.04 6.00 21.03
N ARG A 701 36.12 5.18 22.08
CA ARG A 701 35.02 4.36 22.61
C ARG A 701 35.08 4.36 24.12
N MET A 702 33.95 4.08 24.75
CA MET A 702 33.81 4.12 26.20
C MET A 702 32.86 3.04 26.71
N MET A 703 32.78 2.92 28.03
CA MET A 703 31.81 2.06 28.71
C MET A 703 31.11 2.86 29.80
N ALA A 704 29.93 2.39 30.21
CA ALA A 704 29.24 2.91 31.38
C ALA A 704 29.37 1.97 32.57
N CYS A 705 29.22 2.49 33.78
CA CYS A 705 29.22 1.74 35.03
C CYS A 705 27.98 2.10 35.84
N THR A 706 27.15 1.12 36.17
CA THR A 706 26.01 1.30 37.09
C THR A 706 26.20 0.53 38.39
N THR A 707 25.78 1.16 39.48
CA THR A 707 25.84 0.65 40.85
C THR A 707 24.52 0.90 41.56
N SER A 708 24.25 0.11 42.58
CA SER A 708 23.22 0.40 43.58
C SER A 708 23.49 1.72 44.33
N ILE A 709 22.55 2.14 45.17
CA ILE A 709 22.64 3.35 46.01
C ILE A 709 23.48 3.20 47.30
N GLY A 710 23.89 1.98 47.66
CA GLY A 710 24.60 1.72 48.92
C GLY A 710 26.00 2.34 49.01
N PRO A 711 26.73 2.19 50.14
CA PRO A 711 28.07 2.73 50.33
C PRO A 711 29.06 2.25 49.25
N GLY A 712 28.80 1.10 48.64
CA GLY A 712 29.57 0.59 47.49
C GLY A 712 29.64 1.57 46.31
N ALA A 713 28.65 2.45 46.13
CA ALA A 713 28.72 3.48 45.09
C ALA A 713 29.93 4.41 45.24
N THR A 714 30.35 4.68 46.48
CA THR A 714 31.53 5.53 46.77
C THR A 714 32.85 4.91 46.28
N ASN A 715 32.90 3.59 46.08
CA ASN A 715 34.06 2.89 45.52
C ASN A 715 34.33 3.31 44.05
N LEU A 716 33.37 3.93 43.35
CA LEU A 716 33.59 4.53 42.05
C LEU A 716 34.50 5.76 42.09
N ALA A 717 34.64 6.42 43.25
CA ALA A 717 35.39 7.67 43.38
C ALA A 717 36.85 7.52 42.89
N THR A 718 37.54 6.46 43.26
CA THR A 718 38.92 6.23 42.81
C THR A 718 39.01 6.07 41.29
N ALA A 719 38.09 5.33 40.67
CA ALA A 719 38.04 5.18 39.23
C ALA A 719 37.69 6.50 38.52
N ALA A 720 36.74 7.27 39.06
CA ALA A 720 36.38 8.59 38.56
C ALA A 720 37.58 9.55 38.62
N ALA A 721 38.31 9.60 39.74
CA ALA A 721 39.51 10.43 39.88
C ALA A 721 40.57 10.06 38.83
N VAL A 722 40.81 8.77 38.59
CA VAL A 722 41.74 8.32 37.55
C VAL A 722 41.26 8.73 36.16
N ALA A 723 39.98 8.54 35.85
CA ALA A 723 39.40 9.00 34.58
C ALA A 723 39.55 10.51 34.40
N HIS A 724 39.33 11.28 35.46
CA HIS A 724 39.35 12.73 35.48
C HIS A 724 40.73 13.30 35.16
N VAL A 725 41.76 12.79 35.86
CA VAL A 725 43.15 13.21 35.68
C VAL A 725 43.64 12.82 34.28
N ASN A 726 43.26 11.64 33.79
CA ASN A 726 43.72 11.13 32.50
C ASN A 726 42.86 11.62 31.30
N ARG A 727 41.81 12.41 31.55
CA ARG A 727 40.82 12.86 30.55
C ARG A 727 40.26 11.68 29.74
N LEU A 728 39.79 10.66 30.44
CA LEU A 728 39.24 9.45 29.85
C LEU A 728 37.71 9.45 29.94
N PRO A 729 36.99 9.12 28.86
CA PRO A 729 35.54 9.09 28.87
C PRO A 729 35.00 7.85 29.58
N VAL A 730 34.24 8.07 30.66
CA VAL A 730 33.52 7.03 31.40
C VAL A 730 32.20 7.62 31.88
N LEU A 731 31.09 6.90 31.65
CA LEU A 731 29.77 7.30 32.13
C LEU A 731 29.41 6.53 33.41
N LEU A 732 29.18 7.23 34.51
CA LEU A 732 28.78 6.67 35.78
C LEU A 732 27.28 6.88 35.98
N LEU A 733 26.56 5.79 36.26
CA LEU A 733 25.11 5.73 36.43
C LEU A 733 24.75 5.13 37.81
N PRO A 734 25.14 5.77 38.92
CA PRO A 734 24.76 5.28 40.24
C PRO A 734 23.26 5.48 40.48
N GLY A 735 22.63 4.51 41.14
CA GLY A 735 21.30 4.71 41.74
C GLY A 735 21.37 5.76 42.84
N ASP A 736 20.32 6.57 42.96
CA ASP A 736 20.21 7.67 43.91
C ASP A 736 18.85 7.64 44.63
N VAL A 737 18.67 8.50 45.62
CA VAL A 737 17.50 8.54 46.55
C VAL A 737 16.15 8.65 45.84
N PHE A 738 15.04 8.44 46.52
CA PHE A 738 13.72 8.68 45.92
C PHE A 738 13.49 10.18 45.73
N ALA A 739 13.16 10.61 44.51
CA ALA A 739 12.85 12.02 44.25
C ALA A 739 11.62 12.48 45.04
N THR A 740 10.65 11.57 45.21
CA THR A 740 9.44 11.79 46.03
C THR A 740 9.68 11.74 47.54
N ARG A 741 10.78 11.14 47.99
CA ARG A 741 11.13 10.90 49.40
C ARG A 741 10.12 10.08 50.19
N ALA A 742 9.15 9.45 49.54
CA ALA A 742 8.07 8.75 50.22
C ALA A 742 8.53 7.50 51.00
N PRO A 743 9.50 6.68 50.51
CA PRO A 743 9.99 5.51 51.23
C PRO A 743 11.36 5.68 51.92
N ASP A 744 11.95 6.89 51.95
CA ASP A 744 13.33 7.10 52.43
C ASP A 744 13.46 7.06 53.98
N PRO A 745 14.57 6.53 54.53
CA PRO A 745 15.69 5.86 53.86
C PRO A 745 15.43 4.37 53.61
N VAL A 746 15.93 3.81 52.50
CA VAL A 746 15.87 2.36 52.22
C VAL A 746 17.22 1.66 52.42
N LEU A 747 17.25 0.59 53.24
CA LEU A 747 18.41 -0.29 53.46
C LEU A 747 19.74 0.44 53.79
N GLN A 748 20.86 0.09 53.13
CA GLN A 748 22.22 0.58 53.35
C GLN A 748 22.48 1.96 52.71
N GLN A 749 21.45 2.79 52.52
CA GLN A 749 21.57 4.12 51.95
C GLN A 749 22.31 5.05 52.92
N VAL A 750 23.40 5.66 52.45
CA VAL A 750 24.21 6.61 53.25
C VAL A 750 23.72 8.03 52.92
N GLU A 751 23.07 8.66 53.90
CA GLU A 751 22.47 10.00 53.79
C GLU A 751 22.80 10.86 55.00
N ASP A 752 22.70 12.18 54.81
CA ASP A 752 22.68 13.13 55.90
C ASP A 752 21.26 13.23 56.50
N PHE A 753 21.13 12.96 57.81
CA PHE A 753 19.82 12.99 58.50
C PHE A 753 19.24 14.41 58.66
N GLY A 754 20.08 15.46 58.50
CA GLY A 754 19.69 16.86 58.52
C GLY A 754 19.41 17.46 57.13
N ASP A 755 19.89 16.82 56.05
CA ASP A 755 19.69 17.26 54.66
C ASP A 755 19.43 16.07 53.71
N GLY A 756 18.16 15.82 53.41
CA GLY A 756 17.71 14.80 52.45
C GLY A 756 18.03 15.11 50.98
N LEU A 757 18.89 16.09 50.69
CA LEU A 757 19.51 16.29 49.37
C LEU A 757 20.94 15.76 49.30
N VAL A 758 21.59 15.44 50.42
CA VAL A 758 22.98 14.96 50.44
C VAL A 758 23.01 13.44 50.42
N THR A 759 23.67 12.88 49.41
CA THR A 759 23.72 11.43 49.17
C THR A 759 25.16 10.97 48.98
N ALA A 760 25.41 9.66 49.16
CA ALA A 760 26.73 9.08 48.93
C ALA A 760 27.33 9.45 47.56
N ASN A 761 26.48 9.63 46.53
CA ASN A 761 26.90 9.97 45.18
C ASN A 761 27.45 11.40 45.05
N ASP A 762 27.19 12.30 46.00
CA ASP A 762 27.75 13.65 45.97
C ASP A 762 29.29 13.65 46.08
N CYS A 763 29.90 12.57 46.59
CA CYS A 763 31.36 12.40 46.53
C CYS A 763 31.92 12.34 45.10
N LEU A 764 31.08 12.05 44.09
CA LEU A 764 31.45 12.01 42.68
C LEU A 764 31.39 13.39 42.00
N ARG A 765 30.74 14.40 42.60
CA ARG A 765 30.68 15.77 42.03
C ARG A 765 32.07 16.35 41.74
N PRO A 766 33.02 16.44 42.71
CA PRO A 766 34.33 17.01 42.44
C PRO A 766 35.17 16.17 41.47
N LEU A 767 34.80 14.91 41.26
CA LEU A 767 35.54 13.96 40.42
C LEU A 767 34.96 13.87 39.00
N SER A 768 33.77 14.40 38.76
CA SER A 768 33.11 14.40 37.46
C SER A 768 33.38 15.70 36.69
N ARG A 769 33.59 15.61 35.37
CA ARG A 769 33.60 16.79 34.50
C ARG A 769 32.20 17.38 34.33
N TYR A 770 31.21 16.51 34.38
CA TYR A 770 29.80 16.87 34.45
C TYR A 770 29.10 15.93 35.42
N PHE A 771 28.38 16.50 36.37
CA PHE A 771 27.55 15.77 37.32
C PHE A 771 26.12 16.30 37.21
N ASP A 772 25.16 15.39 37.14
CA ASP A 772 23.75 15.72 37.27
C ASP A 772 23.01 14.66 38.09
N ARG A 773 21.93 15.07 38.75
CA ARG A 773 21.01 14.19 39.48
C ARG A 773 19.65 14.26 38.83
N ILE A 774 19.20 13.14 38.27
CA ILE A 774 17.93 13.05 37.53
C ILE A 774 16.81 12.79 38.54
N THR A 775 16.09 13.86 38.88
CA THR A 775 14.94 13.89 39.78
C THR A 775 13.60 13.98 39.06
N ARG A 776 13.62 14.20 37.73
CA ARG A 776 12.43 14.17 36.86
C ARG A 776 12.77 13.64 35.46
N PRO A 777 11.83 12.98 34.74
CA PRO A 777 12.11 12.40 33.43
C PRO A 777 12.61 13.41 32.38
N GLU A 778 12.03 14.61 32.31
CA GLU A 778 12.35 15.61 31.28
C GLU A 778 13.82 16.10 31.35
N GLN A 779 14.47 15.97 32.51
CA GLN A 779 15.87 16.35 32.71
C GLN A 779 16.83 15.49 31.89
N LEU A 780 16.46 14.23 31.63
CA LEU A 780 17.33 13.27 30.94
C LEU A 780 17.74 13.75 29.54
N VAL A 781 16.84 14.41 28.80
CA VAL A 781 17.14 14.89 27.43
C VAL A 781 18.29 15.89 27.44
N VAL A 782 18.25 16.86 28.37
CA VAL A 782 19.29 17.89 28.49
C VAL A 782 20.56 17.27 29.07
N ALA A 783 20.43 16.47 30.13
CA ALA A 783 21.56 15.87 30.82
C ALA A 783 22.32 14.87 29.95
N PHE A 784 21.64 14.02 29.19
CA PHE A 784 22.28 13.07 28.29
C PHE A 784 23.02 13.77 27.14
N ASN A 785 22.42 14.80 26.53
CA ASN A 785 23.09 15.57 25.48
C ASN A 785 24.35 16.26 25.99
N ARG A 786 24.29 16.86 27.19
CA ARG A 786 25.46 17.48 27.82
C ARG A 786 26.51 16.46 28.23
N ALA A 787 26.09 15.31 28.75
CA ALA A 787 26.98 14.18 29.02
C ALA A 787 27.74 13.74 27.76
N MET A 788 27.03 13.55 26.64
CA MET A 788 27.66 13.17 25.38
C MET A 788 28.65 14.22 24.87
N GLN A 789 28.33 15.52 24.99
CA GLN A 789 29.26 16.59 24.66
C GLN A 789 30.54 16.52 25.51
N THR A 790 30.40 16.40 26.83
CA THR A 790 31.56 16.31 27.73
C THR A 790 32.39 15.04 27.49
N LEU A 791 31.75 13.89 27.26
CA LEU A 791 32.46 12.63 27.03
C LEU A 791 33.25 12.61 25.72
N THR A 792 32.81 13.34 24.70
CA THR A 792 33.39 13.28 23.35
C THR A 792 34.25 14.49 22.97
N ASP A 793 34.18 15.59 23.73
CA ASP A 793 34.99 16.79 23.50
C ASP A 793 36.44 16.63 24.01
N PRO A 794 37.46 16.71 23.14
CA PRO A 794 38.87 16.59 23.54
C PRO A 794 39.32 17.58 24.63
N ALA A 795 38.68 18.75 24.74
CA ALA A 795 39.06 19.78 25.70
C ALA A 795 38.52 19.48 27.10
N THR A 796 37.26 19.05 27.18
CA THR A 796 36.53 18.85 28.44
C THR A 796 36.38 17.38 28.86
N CYS A 797 36.91 16.45 28.06
CA CYS A 797 36.81 15.01 28.27
C CYS A 797 37.21 14.57 29.68
N GLY A 798 36.40 13.68 30.25
CA GLY A 798 36.60 13.03 31.52
C GLY A 798 35.33 12.29 31.95
N PRO A 799 35.25 11.82 33.20
CA PRO A 799 34.11 11.08 33.70
C PRO A 799 32.88 11.97 33.81
N VAL A 800 31.73 11.42 33.46
CA VAL A 800 30.42 12.04 33.65
C VAL A 800 29.61 11.18 34.60
N THR A 801 28.93 11.80 35.55
CA THR A 801 28.02 11.12 36.47
C THR A 801 26.60 11.61 36.26
N LEU A 802 25.68 10.70 35.92
CA LEU A 802 24.25 10.94 35.95
C LEU A 802 23.67 10.06 37.06
N ALA A 803 23.45 10.63 38.23
CA ALA A 803 22.85 9.92 39.35
C ALA A 803 21.34 9.82 39.14
N LEU A 804 20.78 8.62 39.31
CA LEU A 804 19.41 8.31 38.89
C LEU A 804 18.52 8.02 40.12
N CYS A 805 17.58 8.90 40.45
CA CYS A 805 16.60 8.64 41.50
C CYS A 805 15.77 7.37 41.21
N GLN A 806 15.58 6.51 42.21
CA GLN A 806 15.05 5.15 41.98
C GLN A 806 13.63 5.14 41.38
N ASP A 807 12.75 5.99 41.89
CA ASP A 807 11.38 6.17 41.40
C ASP A 807 11.37 6.72 39.98
N VAL A 808 12.21 7.72 39.72
CA VAL A 808 12.31 8.37 38.40
C VAL A 808 12.79 7.40 37.33
N GLN A 809 13.69 6.47 37.63
CA GLN A 809 14.16 5.47 36.66
C GLN A 809 13.02 4.64 36.06
N ALA A 810 12.01 4.32 36.87
CA ALA A 810 10.84 3.53 36.47
C ALA A 810 9.70 4.39 35.90
N GLU A 811 9.79 5.71 35.97
CA GLU A 811 8.75 6.63 35.52
C GLU A 811 8.66 6.64 34.00
N GLY A 812 7.46 6.36 33.47
CA GLY A 812 7.17 6.37 32.04
C GLY A 812 6.93 7.78 31.53
N TYR A 813 7.71 8.19 30.53
CA TYR A 813 7.66 9.54 29.94
C TYR A 813 7.55 9.46 28.41
N ALA A 814 7.01 10.51 27.79
CA ALA A 814 6.93 10.62 26.34
C ALA A 814 8.21 11.26 25.79
N TRP A 815 9.02 10.48 25.08
CA TRP A 815 10.34 10.91 24.64
C TRP A 815 10.33 11.45 23.21
N PRO A 816 11.07 12.53 22.91
CA PRO A 816 11.25 12.98 21.54
C PRO A 816 12.09 11.97 20.75
N GLN A 817 11.71 11.71 19.49
CA GLN A 817 12.45 10.80 18.60
C GLN A 817 13.92 11.19 18.46
N SER A 818 14.24 12.48 18.54
CA SER A 818 15.60 13.01 18.45
C SER A 818 16.56 12.48 19.52
N LEU A 819 16.06 12.00 20.66
CA LEU A 819 16.88 11.35 21.68
C LEU A 819 17.43 9.99 21.22
N PHE A 820 16.74 9.34 20.28
CA PHE A 820 17.05 7.98 19.80
C PHE A 820 17.66 7.97 18.39
N GLU A 821 17.86 9.13 17.79
CA GLU A 821 18.52 9.25 16.49
C GLU A 821 19.95 8.73 16.56
N GLU A 822 20.35 7.99 15.52
CA GLU A 822 21.71 7.48 15.46
C GLU A 822 22.70 8.63 15.26
N ARG A 823 23.71 8.70 16.12
CA ARG A 823 24.74 9.75 16.04
C ARG A 823 26.13 9.15 15.94
N VAL A 824 26.86 9.56 14.89
CA VAL A 824 28.27 9.18 14.68
C VAL A 824 29.17 10.28 15.21
N TRP A 825 30.04 9.93 16.15
CA TRP A 825 31.00 10.84 16.76
C TRP A 825 32.38 10.66 16.14
N THR A 826 32.93 11.75 15.60
CA THR A 826 34.28 11.79 15.02
C THR A 826 35.18 12.70 15.88
N PRO A 827 36.44 12.31 16.15
CA PRO A 827 37.37 13.16 16.90
C PRO A 827 37.62 14.48 16.14
N ARG A 828 37.25 15.62 16.75
CA ARG A 828 37.64 16.93 16.23
C ARG A 828 39.16 17.07 16.28
N ARG A 829 39.79 17.32 15.14
CA ARG A 829 41.21 17.69 15.03
C ARG A 829 41.30 19.21 14.87
N PRO A 830 41.88 19.94 15.83
CA PRO A 830 42.20 21.34 15.61
C PRO A 830 43.12 21.44 14.38
N PRO A 831 42.87 22.35 13.42
CA PRO A 831 43.82 22.57 12.34
C PRO A 831 45.15 23.07 12.93
N PRO A 832 46.31 22.63 12.42
CA PRO A 832 47.60 23.16 12.85
C PRO A 832 47.66 24.68 12.67
N ALA A 833 48.38 25.37 13.55
CA ALA A 833 48.56 26.81 13.44
C ALA A 833 49.27 27.12 12.11
N ARG A 834 48.78 28.14 11.38
CA ARG A 834 49.32 28.49 10.05
C ARG A 834 50.83 28.73 10.07
N GLU A 835 51.35 29.30 11.15
CA GLU A 835 52.77 29.59 11.35
C GLU A 835 53.62 28.33 11.55
N GLU A 836 53.09 27.28 12.20
CA GLU A 836 53.78 26.00 12.38
C GLU A 836 53.83 25.21 11.06
N LEU A 837 52.73 25.25 10.30
CA LEU A 837 52.63 24.67 8.96
C LEU A 837 53.64 25.33 7.99
N ALA A 838 53.82 26.64 8.09
CA ALA A 838 54.76 27.40 7.27
C ALA A 838 56.24 27.20 7.66
N ARG A 839 56.55 26.75 8.89
CA ARG A 839 57.91 26.38 9.29
C ARG A 839 58.28 24.93 8.94
N ALA A 840 57.28 24.07 8.80
CA ALA A 840 57.45 22.65 8.47
C ALA A 840 57.50 22.38 6.95
N ALA A 841 56.93 23.28 6.15
CA ALA A 841 57.08 23.35 4.70
C ALA A 841 58.38 24.05 4.31
#